data_AF-A0A1I1WDL5-F1
#
_entry.id   AF-A0A1I1WDL5-F1
#
_cell.length_a   1.000
_cell.length_b   1.000
_cell.length_c   1.000
_cell.angle_alpha   90.00
_cell.angle_beta   90.00
_cell.angle_gamma   90.00
#
_symmetry.space_group_name_H-M   'P 1'
#
loop_
_entity.id
_entity.type
_entity.pdbx_description
1 polymer ?
#
loop_
_entity_poly.entity_id
_entity_poly.type
_entity_poly.pdbx_seq_one_letter_code
_entity_poly.pdbx_strand_id
1 'polypeptide(L)'
;MEKKFTSDEIPLAQLLDQVRTGKVQLPDFQRGWVWDDGHIASLLASISTSYPIGAVMTLQTGNPDVRFRPRPLEGAKPDPSVEPEFLLLDGQQRMTSLYLALSSGGAVPTQDARGNNLRQRYYADINACLDPFKEREDAVFGVPEDGIVRTFRGEVLIDVSSRDAEVTSEMFPLDIVLDYSETMSWQLKYIQYGPGEHNARVERWKAFTENVINAFVHYQVPAIQLVRSTPKEAVCQVFEKVNTGGVTLTVFELLTATYAADDYHLREDWNGRANRFAKHPVLGLFQATDFLQTITLLSTYERRQRQLAVKPGDDKAPPVSCKRRDILRLELTEYRKWADTVSDALERVVSFLHGEHVFHARDLPYSTQLVPLTALFVLLGEDAEKHHNRQRLRQWYWCGVFGEMYGGSTETRFAYDLVDVAAWIADDGSEPRTVREAQFQAERLLTLRTRNSAAYKGLYALQMKRGARDFHTGDTINMQSYLSDSIDIRHLFPQRWCSANEISDSIANSIVNKTAIDARTNRRIGNSAPSRYLSRIESVHGIETGELDAILHSHDVDPITLRNDDFAGFFNHRFERLIKQIEESMGKPVNRSADRSESPFVDRDKEPEQLRSHVKSLIAAEESKVVEFKATARRNLHTGEKDPANEWKIVKSIAGFMNAHGGNLLVGVTDEGSVIGVDEDFQFVSGGDRDGWELWLTDLIASALGSTAAAEMTVKFCDIDDHVVSKIEVGPSAKPIFATPQKGEKKPCFFVRINNSTRELLGQEILDYQQRRWPS
;
A
#
# COMPACT_ATOMS: atom_id res chain seq x y z
N MET A 1 27.08 -46.71 11.11
CA MET A 1 26.81 -45.29 10.79
C MET A 1 27.73 -44.46 11.65
N GLU A 2 28.65 -43.70 11.05
CA GLU A 2 29.45 -42.73 11.79
C GLU A 2 28.54 -41.62 12.32
N LYS A 3 28.78 -41.20 13.57
CA LYS A 3 28.03 -40.12 14.22
C LYS A 3 28.40 -38.81 13.52
N LYS A 4 27.42 -38.14 12.91
CA LYS A 4 27.63 -36.88 12.15
C LYS A 4 27.58 -35.60 13.02
N PHE A 5 27.53 -35.75 14.34
CA PHE A 5 27.50 -34.61 15.27
C PHE A 5 28.07 -34.97 16.65
N THR A 6 28.57 -33.98 17.37
CA THR A 6 28.87 -34.06 18.81
C THR A 6 27.91 -33.17 19.60
N SER A 7 27.78 -33.45 20.89
CA SER A 7 26.93 -32.70 21.81
C SER A 7 27.74 -32.50 23.09
N ASP A 8 28.09 -31.25 23.35
CA ASP A 8 28.99 -30.85 24.43
C ASP A 8 28.42 -29.62 25.15
N GLU A 9 28.93 -29.30 26.33
CA GLU A 9 28.63 -28.07 27.05
C GLU A 9 29.85 -27.14 26.97
N ILE A 10 29.64 -25.89 26.54
CA ILE A 10 30.71 -24.91 26.37
C ILE A 10 30.48 -23.74 27.34
N PRO A 11 31.49 -23.32 28.12
CA PRO A 11 31.39 -22.15 28.97
C PRO A 11 31.01 -20.89 28.17
N LEU A 12 30.05 -20.10 28.66
CA LEU A 12 29.58 -18.88 28.00
C LEU A 12 30.74 -17.92 27.69
N ALA A 13 31.62 -17.68 28.65
CA ALA A 13 32.79 -16.82 28.48
C ALA A 13 33.71 -17.28 27.35
N GLN A 14 33.92 -18.59 27.21
CA GLN A 14 34.71 -19.16 26.11
C GLN A 14 34.02 -18.92 24.76
N LEU A 15 32.71 -19.12 24.70
CA LEU A 15 31.96 -18.94 23.46
C LEU A 15 31.94 -17.47 23.00
N LEU A 16 31.79 -16.52 23.93
CA LEU A 16 31.88 -15.08 23.62
C LEU A 16 33.29 -14.65 23.21
N ASP A 17 34.33 -15.26 23.80
CA ASP A 17 35.72 -15.04 23.37
C ASP A 17 35.98 -15.58 21.95
N GLN A 18 35.41 -16.74 21.61
CA GLN A 18 35.47 -17.27 20.25
C GLN A 18 34.77 -16.37 19.22
N VAL A 19 33.68 -15.71 19.61
CA VAL A 19 33.02 -14.68 18.79
C VAL A 19 33.93 -13.45 18.63
N ARG A 20 34.49 -12.96 19.75
CA ARG A 20 35.40 -11.80 19.78
C ARG A 20 36.64 -11.99 18.90
N THR A 21 37.24 -13.17 18.94
CA THR A 21 38.46 -13.53 18.19
C THR A 21 38.19 -13.97 16.75
N GLY A 22 36.92 -14.20 16.38
CA GLY A 22 36.54 -14.60 15.02
C GLY A 22 36.62 -16.11 14.75
N LYS A 23 36.84 -16.93 15.78
CA LYS A 23 36.80 -18.40 15.65
C LYS A 23 35.39 -18.94 15.39
N VAL A 24 34.38 -18.27 15.96
CA VAL A 24 32.97 -18.52 15.67
C VAL A 24 32.45 -17.36 14.83
N GLN A 25 31.99 -17.67 13.62
CA GLN A 25 31.40 -16.70 12.71
C GLN A 25 30.02 -17.17 12.23
N LEU A 26 29.26 -16.28 11.60
CA LEU A 26 28.00 -16.63 10.96
C LEU A 26 28.27 -16.99 9.49
N PRO A 27 27.50 -17.89 8.89
CA PRO A 27 27.45 -17.96 7.44
C PRO A 27 26.79 -16.70 6.85
N ASP A 28 27.26 -16.26 5.69
CA ASP A 28 26.77 -15.09 4.95
C ASP A 28 25.29 -15.17 4.55
N PHE A 29 24.74 -16.37 4.44
CA PHE A 29 23.33 -16.56 4.09
C PHE A 29 22.35 -16.23 5.24
N GLN A 30 22.78 -16.31 6.50
CA GLN A 30 21.93 -15.95 7.65
C GLN A 30 21.59 -14.45 7.63
N ARG A 31 20.38 -14.08 8.09
CA ARG A 31 19.95 -12.67 8.16
C ARG A 31 20.72 -11.85 9.19
N GLY A 32 20.52 -10.53 9.17
CA GLY A 32 20.97 -9.65 10.25
C GLY A 32 20.38 -10.01 11.62
N TRP A 33 20.94 -9.42 12.66
CA TRP A 33 20.39 -9.50 14.01
C TRP A 33 19.13 -8.62 14.12
N VAL A 34 18.07 -9.10 14.77
CA VAL A 34 16.71 -8.49 14.77
C VAL A 34 15.99 -8.54 16.12
N TRP A 35 16.67 -8.88 17.22
CA TRP A 35 16.04 -8.93 18.54
C TRP A 35 15.82 -7.54 19.12
N ASP A 36 14.61 -7.33 19.66
CA ASP A 36 14.26 -6.12 20.42
C ASP A 36 14.81 -6.16 21.86
N ASP A 37 14.72 -5.02 22.54
CA ASP A 37 15.19 -4.82 23.91
C ASP A 37 14.61 -5.84 24.91
N GLY A 38 13.33 -6.18 24.76
CA GLY A 38 12.63 -7.11 25.64
C GLY A 38 13.19 -8.53 25.53
N HIS A 39 13.44 -9.02 24.31
CA HIS A 39 14.06 -10.34 24.12
C HIS A 39 15.47 -10.43 24.72
N ILE A 40 16.24 -9.35 24.64
CA ILE A 40 17.60 -9.30 25.18
C ILE A 40 17.56 -9.29 26.71
N ALA A 41 16.71 -8.46 27.31
CA ALA A 41 16.51 -8.40 28.76
C ALA A 41 16.07 -9.75 29.34
N SER A 42 15.05 -10.40 28.74
CA SER A 42 14.57 -11.72 29.17
C SER A 42 15.66 -12.81 29.04
N LEU A 43 16.50 -12.75 28.00
CA LEU A 43 17.64 -13.67 27.85
C LEU A 43 18.66 -13.50 28.98
N LEU A 44 19.02 -12.26 29.32
CA LEU A 44 19.95 -11.96 30.41
C LEU A 44 19.37 -12.36 31.77
N ALA A 45 18.07 -12.08 32.00
CA ALA A 45 17.35 -12.51 33.18
C ALA A 45 17.39 -14.04 33.35
N SER A 46 17.14 -14.80 32.27
CA SER A 46 17.19 -16.27 32.26
C SER A 46 18.58 -16.81 32.63
N ILE A 47 19.66 -16.21 32.11
CA ILE A 47 21.03 -16.61 32.49
C ILE A 47 21.28 -16.32 33.96
N SER A 48 20.82 -15.17 34.45
CA SER A 48 21.02 -14.77 35.84
C SER A 48 20.31 -15.67 36.86
N THR A 49 19.33 -16.46 36.43
CA THR A 49 18.68 -17.52 37.23
C THR A 49 19.18 -18.93 36.90
N SER A 50 20.22 -19.06 36.06
CA SER A 50 20.74 -20.33 35.54
C SER A 50 19.70 -21.17 34.79
N TYR A 51 18.68 -20.54 34.19
CA TYR A 51 17.69 -21.21 33.35
C TYR A 51 18.23 -21.47 31.94
N PRO A 52 17.91 -22.63 31.33
CA PRO A 52 18.46 -23.02 30.04
C PRO A 52 17.95 -22.11 28.91
N ILE A 53 18.87 -21.40 28.25
CA ILE A 53 18.58 -20.54 27.09
C ILE A 53 18.46 -21.29 25.76
N GLY A 54 18.45 -22.63 25.79
CA GLY A 54 18.47 -23.51 24.61
C GLY A 54 19.87 -23.81 24.07
N ALA A 55 19.99 -24.81 23.19
CA ALA A 55 21.28 -25.19 22.59
C ALA A 55 21.70 -24.21 21.48
N VAL A 56 23.01 -24.09 21.24
CA VAL A 56 23.58 -23.48 20.02
C VAL A 56 24.02 -24.58 19.07
N MET A 57 23.99 -24.31 17.77
CA MET A 57 24.41 -25.28 16.77
C MET A 57 25.51 -24.70 15.90
N THR A 58 26.61 -25.43 15.74
CA THR A 58 27.75 -25.00 14.93
C THR A 58 28.12 -26.04 13.87
N LEU A 59 28.75 -25.58 12.79
CA LEU A 59 29.35 -26.42 11.75
C LEU A 59 30.86 -26.23 11.76
N GLN A 60 31.60 -27.31 11.90
CA GLN A 60 33.06 -27.27 11.79
C GLN A 60 33.49 -26.98 10.35
N THR A 61 34.35 -25.98 10.17
CA THR A 61 34.82 -25.53 8.85
C THR A 61 35.93 -26.43 8.27
N GLY A 62 36.27 -26.21 6.99
CA GLY A 62 37.33 -26.93 6.29
C GLY A 62 36.88 -28.10 5.41
N ASN A 63 35.58 -28.17 5.08
CA ASN A 63 35.06 -29.10 4.07
C ASN A 63 35.11 -28.43 2.67
N PRO A 64 35.85 -28.97 1.69
CA PRO A 64 35.92 -28.39 0.34
C PRO A 64 34.58 -28.39 -0.41
N ASP A 65 33.66 -29.29 -0.06
CA ASP A 65 32.34 -29.47 -0.68
C ASP A 65 31.26 -28.57 -0.06
N VAL A 66 31.54 -27.90 1.06
CA VAL A 66 30.63 -26.98 1.75
C VAL A 66 31.32 -25.62 1.91
N ARG A 67 31.05 -24.71 0.98
CA ARG A 67 31.63 -23.36 0.95
C ARG A 67 30.59 -22.32 1.34
N PHE A 68 30.56 -21.98 2.62
CA PHE A 68 29.80 -20.83 3.11
C PHE A 68 30.76 -19.71 3.43
N ARG A 69 30.49 -18.49 2.94
CA ARG A 69 31.36 -17.35 3.24
C ARG A 69 31.13 -16.95 4.69
N PRO A 70 32.18 -16.82 5.50
CA PRO A 70 32.01 -16.42 6.87
C PRO A 70 31.80 -14.90 6.99
N ARG A 71 30.98 -14.50 7.96
CA ARG A 71 30.85 -13.11 8.40
C ARG A 71 30.87 -13.04 9.92
N PRO A 72 31.51 -12.03 10.53
CA PRO A 72 31.45 -11.83 11.97
C PRO A 72 30.01 -11.64 12.49
N LEU A 73 29.79 -11.94 13.77
CA LEU A 73 28.57 -11.54 14.47
C LEU A 73 28.52 -10.01 14.61
N GLU A 74 27.32 -9.45 14.75
CA GLU A 74 27.15 -8.00 14.92
C GLU A 74 27.99 -7.46 16.08
N GLY A 75 28.67 -6.33 15.87
CA GLY A 75 29.57 -5.72 16.85
C GLY A 75 30.96 -6.36 16.96
N ALA A 76 31.15 -7.62 16.53
CA ALA A 76 32.45 -8.28 16.58
C ALA A 76 33.36 -7.75 15.46
N LYS A 77 34.61 -7.42 15.81
CA LYS A 77 35.62 -6.91 14.87
C LYS A 77 36.89 -7.76 14.94
N PRO A 78 36.83 -9.05 14.56
CA PRO A 78 38.01 -9.90 14.53
C PRO A 78 38.98 -9.44 13.44
N ASP A 79 40.23 -9.90 13.52
CA ASP A 79 41.20 -9.71 12.43
C ASP A 79 40.66 -10.40 11.15
N PRO A 80 40.56 -9.71 10.01
CA PRO A 80 40.04 -10.27 8.75
C PRO A 80 40.81 -11.50 8.24
N SER A 81 42.03 -11.73 8.71
CA SER A 81 42.85 -12.90 8.35
C SER A 81 42.48 -14.18 9.12
N VAL A 82 41.65 -14.08 10.17
CA VAL A 82 41.24 -15.23 10.96
C VAL A 82 40.17 -16.04 10.23
N GLU A 83 40.52 -17.23 9.79
CA GLU A 83 39.54 -18.21 9.33
C GLU A 83 38.78 -18.81 10.52
N PRO A 84 37.44 -18.87 10.46
CA PRO A 84 36.66 -19.43 11.56
C PRO A 84 36.85 -20.94 11.65
N GLU A 85 36.93 -21.44 12.88
CA GLU A 85 36.88 -22.89 13.17
C GLU A 85 35.44 -23.42 13.08
N PHE A 86 34.46 -22.55 13.37
CA PHE A 86 33.04 -22.90 13.44
C PHE A 86 32.15 -21.83 12.79
N LEU A 87 31.14 -22.30 12.06
CA LEU A 87 30.02 -21.48 11.58
C LEU A 87 28.80 -21.71 12.47
N LEU A 88 28.26 -20.66 13.09
CA LEU A 88 27.07 -20.73 13.94
C LEU A 88 25.81 -20.85 13.06
N LEU A 89 25.18 -22.03 13.10
CA LEU A 89 23.99 -22.37 12.32
C LEU A 89 22.69 -22.07 13.08
N ASP A 90 22.68 -22.18 14.40
CA ASP A 90 21.55 -21.77 15.23
C ASP A 90 22.05 -21.11 16.51
N GLY A 91 21.25 -20.19 17.06
CA GLY A 91 21.60 -19.39 18.22
C GLY A 91 22.18 -18.02 17.89
N GLN A 92 22.18 -17.62 16.61
CA GLN A 92 22.66 -16.30 16.18
C GLN A 92 22.10 -15.17 17.06
N GLN A 93 20.77 -15.09 17.21
CA GLN A 93 20.15 -13.97 17.90
C GLN A 93 20.54 -13.91 19.38
N ARG A 94 20.62 -15.08 20.03
CA ARG A 94 21.07 -15.21 21.43
C ARG A 94 22.54 -14.83 21.56
N MET A 95 23.42 -15.42 20.75
CA MET A 95 24.86 -15.21 20.84
C MET A 95 25.28 -13.79 20.50
N THR A 96 24.65 -13.17 19.50
CA THR A 96 24.87 -11.75 19.19
C THR A 96 24.43 -10.87 20.37
N SER A 97 23.26 -11.11 20.94
CA SER A 97 22.74 -10.32 22.07
C SER A 97 23.66 -10.43 23.30
N LEU A 98 24.10 -11.65 23.64
CA LEU A 98 25.01 -11.88 24.76
C LEU A 98 26.39 -11.24 24.53
N TYR A 99 26.93 -11.36 23.32
CA TYR A 99 28.20 -10.71 22.98
C TYR A 99 28.09 -9.19 23.10
N LEU A 100 27.04 -8.60 22.54
CA LEU A 100 26.81 -7.16 22.59
C LEU A 100 26.62 -6.66 24.03
N ALA A 101 25.78 -7.34 24.83
CA ALA A 101 25.45 -6.93 26.19
C ALA A 101 26.57 -7.18 27.22
N LEU A 102 27.35 -8.26 27.07
CA LEU A 102 28.28 -8.74 28.10
C LEU A 102 29.77 -8.56 27.76
N SER A 103 30.12 -8.24 26.51
CA SER A 103 31.53 -8.28 26.07
C SER A 103 31.94 -7.23 25.04
N SER A 104 31.00 -6.52 24.41
CA SER A 104 31.34 -5.54 23.37
C SER A 104 31.90 -4.22 23.92
N GLY A 105 31.63 -3.92 25.20
CA GLY A 105 32.03 -2.68 25.88
C GLY A 105 31.26 -1.43 25.45
N GLY A 106 30.23 -1.57 24.60
CA GLY A 106 29.40 -0.46 24.09
C GLY A 106 27.91 -0.67 24.32
N ALA A 107 27.12 0.37 24.03
CA ALA A 107 25.66 0.25 24.04
C ALA A 107 25.18 -0.63 22.88
N VAL A 108 24.19 -1.48 23.17
CA VAL A 108 23.58 -2.43 22.25
C VAL A 108 22.60 -1.69 21.32
N PRO A 109 22.79 -1.71 19.99
CA PRO A 109 21.93 -1.00 19.03
C PRO A 109 20.66 -1.80 18.70
N THR A 110 19.69 -1.84 19.61
CA THR A 110 18.44 -2.63 19.50
C THR A 110 17.23 -1.80 19.03
N GLN A 111 16.02 -2.32 19.14
CA GLN A 111 14.75 -1.65 18.84
C GLN A 111 13.73 -1.88 19.96
N ASP A 112 12.71 -1.01 20.05
CA ASP A 112 11.54 -1.26 20.90
C ASP A 112 10.52 -2.21 20.20
N ALA A 113 9.48 -2.62 20.91
CA ALA A 113 8.39 -3.45 20.37
C ALA A 113 7.62 -2.82 19.19
N ARG A 114 7.83 -1.53 18.90
CA ARG A 114 7.24 -0.79 17.79
C ARG A 114 8.21 -0.60 16.62
N GLY A 115 9.45 -1.11 16.72
CA GLY A 115 10.49 -1.00 15.70
C GLY A 115 11.28 0.32 15.72
N ASN A 116 11.16 1.13 16.78
CA ASN A 116 11.99 2.34 16.92
C ASN A 116 13.40 1.95 17.37
N ASN A 117 14.43 2.52 16.74
CA ASN A 117 15.82 2.25 17.09
C ASN A 117 16.19 2.77 18.50
N LEU A 118 16.90 1.95 19.26
CA LEU A 118 17.38 2.21 20.62
C LEU A 118 18.88 1.90 20.73
N ARG A 119 19.54 2.53 21.71
CA ARG A 119 20.90 2.18 22.13
C ARG A 119 20.91 2.02 23.64
N GLN A 120 21.10 0.79 24.11
CA GLN A 120 20.87 0.40 25.52
C GLN A 120 22.12 -0.25 26.14
N ARG A 121 22.38 0.04 27.41
CA ARG A 121 23.32 -0.69 28.27
C ARG A 121 22.50 -1.49 29.28
N TYR A 122 22.89 -2.73 29.53
CA TYR A 122 22.11 -3.61 30.40
C TYR A 122 22.65 -3.61 31.82
N TYR A 123 21.75 -3.48 32.78
CA TYR A 123 22.05 -3.44 34.21
C TYR A 123 21.20 -4.45 34.97
N ALA A 124 21.72 -4.91 36.10
CA ALA A 124 21.01 -5.68 37.10
C ALA A 124 20.86 -4.83 38.37
N ASP A 125 19.62 -4.56 38.78
CA ASP A 125 19.32 -3.94 40.07
C ASP A 125 19.63 -4.94 41.18
N ILE A 126 20.64 -4.63 42.01
CA ILE A 126 21.12 -5.55 43.05
C ILE A 126 20.01 -5.88 44.05
N ASN A 127 19.22 -4.89 44.45
CA ASN A 127 18.18 -5.09 45.45
C ASN A 127 17.02 -5.88 44.85
N ALA A 128 16.60 -5.56 43.62
CA ALA A 128 15.53 -6.29 42.95
C ALA A 128 15.92 -7.74 42.63
N CYS A 129 17.18 -8.01 42.28
CA CYS A 129 17.65 -9.38 42.03
C CYS A 129 17.63 -10.28 43.28
N LEU A 130 17.74 -9.68 44.47
CA LEU A 130 17.78 -10.37 45.76
C LEU A 130 16.41 -10.41 46.47
N ASP A 131 15.40 -9.73 45.92
CA ASP A 131 14.05 -9.73 46.46
C ASP A 131 13.30 -11.01 46.01
N PRO A 132 12.89 -11.90 46.94
CA PRO A 132 12.18 -13.13 46.59
C PRO A 132 10.78 -12.90 46.02
N PHE A 133 10.24 -11.68 46.10
CA PHE A 133 8.92 -11.32 45.59
C PHE A 133 8.95 -10.63 44.23
N LYS A 134 10.14 -10.36 43.67
CA LYS A 134 10.28 -9.79 42.33
C LYS A 134 10.69 -10.84 41.31
N GLU A 135 10.12 -10.75 40.12
CA GLU A 135 10.56 -11.57 38.99
C GLU A 135 11.90 -11.03 38.46
N ARG A 136 12.77 -11.94 38.02
CA ARG A 136 14.10 -11.56 37.55
C ARG A 136 14.06 -10.72 36.27
N GLU A 137 13.01 -10.88 35.46
CA GLU A 137 12.77 -10.10 34.24
C GLU A 137 12.59 -8.61 34.52
N ASP A 138 12.07 -8.23 35.70
CA ASP A 138 11.92 -6.83 36.11
C ASP A 138 13.21 -6.24 36.71
N ALA A 139 14.17 -7.10 37.11
CA ALA A 139 15.40 -6.69 37.76
C ALA A 139 16.59 -6.51 36.79
N VAL A 140 16.47 -7.02 35.56
CA VAL A 140 17.47 -6.92 34.50
C VAL A 140 16.88 -6.20 33.30
N PHE A 141 17.36 -5.00 33.00
CA PHE A 141 16.77 -4.15 31.96
C PHE A 141 17.80 -3.24 31.27
N GLY A 142 17.41 -2.72 30.10
CA GLY A 142 18.17 -1.75 29.34
C GLY A 142 18.01 -0.32 29.87
N VAL A 143 19.13 0.39 29.96
CA VAL A 143 19.21 1.84 30.25
C VAL A 143 19.81 2.56 29.04
N PRO A 144 19.28 3.74 28.63
CA PRO A 144 19.79 4.46 27.46
C PRO A 144 21.30 4.71 27.52
N GLU A 145 21.93 4.89 26.37
CA GLU A 145 23.40 5.06 26.25
C GLU A 145 23.97 6.21 27.10
N ASP A 146 23.17 7.23 27.44
CA ASP A 146 23.55 8.33 28.34
C ASP A 146 23.52 7.97 29.83
N GLY A 147 23.00 6.79 30.17
CA GLY A 147 22.88 6.28 31.53
C GLY A 147 21.72 6.86 32.34
N ILE A 148 20.77 7.59 31.73
CA ILE A 148 19.72 8.32 32.46
C ILE A 148 18.31 7.94 31.98
N VAL A 149 17.52 7.32 32.87
CA VAL A 149 16.10 7.04 32.63
C VAL A 149 15.25 8.21 33.11
N ARG A 150 14.32 8.69 32.27
CA ARG A 150 13.51 9.88 32.56
C ARG A 150 12.01 9.60 32.42
N THR A 151 11.17 10.28 33.21
CA THR A 151 9.71 10.29 33.02
C THR A 151 9.32 11.08 31.76
N PHE A 152 8.05 10.99 31.34
CA PHE A 152 7.49 11.84 30.28
C PHE A 152 7.60 13.35 30.57
N ARG A 153 7.71 13.72 31.86
CA ARG A 153 7.90 15.11 32.31
C ARG A 153 9.38 15.53 32.41
N GLY A 154 10.30 14.63 32.08
CA GLY A 154 11.75 14.88 32.11
C GLY A 154 12.40 14.69 33.48
N GLU A 155 11.70 14.15 34.47
CA GLU A 155 12.25 13.86 35.80
C GLU A 155 13.14 12.60 35.74
N VAL A 156 14.31 12.64 36.38
CA VAL A 156 15.26 11.51 36.40
C VAL A 156 14.75 10.44 37.37
N LEU A 157 14.57 9.22 36.84
CA LEU A 157 14.19 8.03 37.60
C LEU A 157 15.41 7.19 38.02
N ILE A 158 16.37 7.03 37.11
CA ILE A 158 17.60 6.24 37.32
C ILE A 158 18.76 7.03 36.72
N ASP A 159 19.85 7.11 37.47
CA ASP A 159 21.13 7.65 37.01
C ASP A 159 22.25 6.61 37.23
N VAL A 160 22.80 6.16 36.11
CA VAL A 160 23.97 5.27 36.01
C VAL A 160 24.98 5.84 35.00
N SER A 161 25.01 7.16 34.83
CA SER A 161 25.86 7.83 33.83
C SER A 161 27.37 7.74 34.13
N SER A 162 27.74 7.24 35.31
CA SER A 162 29.13 7.04 35.75
C SER A 162 29.23 5.88 36.73
N ARG A 163 30.43 5.33 36.94
CA ARG A 163 30.66 4.26 37.93
C ARG A 163 30.26 4.66 39.36
N ASP A 164 30.37 5.94 39.71
CA ASP A 164 29.90 6.45 41.01
C ASP A 164 28.36 6.44 41.10
N ALA A 165 27.68 6.84 40.02
CA ALA A 165 26.23 6.83 39.93
C ALA A 165 25.68 5.39 39.95
N GLU A 166 26.31 4.46 39.23
CA GLU A 166 26.02 3.02 39.27
C GLU A 166 26.06 2.46 40.70
N VAL A 167 27.13 2.74 41.44
CA VAL A 167 27.30 2.30 42.83
C VAL A 167 26.27 2.95 43.76
N THR A 168 25.99 4.24 43.57
CA THR A 168 25.02 5.01 44.39
C THR A 168 23.60 4.49 44.18
N SER A 169 23.25 4.16 42.94
CA SER A 169 21.95 3.61 42.53
C SER A 169 21.84 2.10 42.74
N GLU A 170 22.92 1.44 43.19
CA GLU A 170 23.03 -0.03 43.34
C GLU A 170 22.70 -0.82 42.07
N MET A 171 23.10 -0.27 40.92
CA MET A 171 22.87 -0.84 39.59
C MET A 171 24.16 -1.47 39.08
N PHE A 172 24.21 -2.80 39.02
CA PHE A 172 25.39 -3.52 38.54
C PHE A 172 25.39 -3.60 37.00
N PRO A 173 26.44 -3.12 36.33
CA PRO A 173 26.54 -3.15 34.87
C PRO A 173 26.90 -4.55 34.37
N LEU A 174 26.11 -5.10 33.45
CA LEU A 174 26.31 -6.47 32.96
C LEU A 174 27.44 -6.59 31.93
N ASP A 175 27.90 -5.48 31.34
CA ASP A 175 29.00 -5.46 30.37
C ASP A 175 30.37 -5.85 30.98
N ILE A 176 30.49 -5.81 32.31
CA ILE A 176 31.69 -6.23 33.05
C ILE A 176 31.54 -7.58 33.76
N VAL A 177 30.38 -8.23 33.73
CA VAL A 177 30.08 -9.41 34.59
C VAL A 177 31.02 -10.60 34.33
N LEU A 178 31.58 -10.71 33.14
CA LEU A 178 32.55 -11.74 32.74
C LEU A 178 34.01 -11.27 32.84
N ASP A 179 34.24 -9.98 33.12
CA ASP A 179 35.56 -9.41 33.37
C ASP A 179 35.82 -9.38 34.88
N TYR A 180 36.64 -10.32 35.34
CA TYR A 180 37.00 -10.44 36.75
C TYR A 180 37.65 -9.17 37.32
N SER A 181 38.50 -8.50 36.53
CA SER A 181 39.26 -7.33 36.99
C SER A 181 38.34 -6.12 37.16
N GLU A 182 37.47 -5.87 36.18
CA GLU A 182 36.50 -4.78 36.24
C GLU A 182 35.42 -5.04 37.29
N THR A 183 34.92 -6.27 37.39
CA THR A 183 33.95 -6.66 38.44
C THR A 183 34.55 -6.47 39.84
N MET A 184 35.81 -6.87 40.07
CA MET A 184 36.49 -6.65 41.34
C MET A 184 36.66 -5.16 41.66
N SER A 185 37.02 -4.36 40.65
CA SER A 185 37.16 -2.90 40.81
C SER A 185 35.83 -2.25 41.18
N TRP A 186 34.74 -2.67 40.54
CA TRP A 186 33.38 -2.23 40.87
C TRP A 186 32.98 -2.66 42.28
N GLN A 187 33.23 -3.93 42.65
CA GLN A 187 32.97 -4.48 43.99
C GLN A 187 33.65 -3.65 45.09
N LEU A 188 34.94 -3.35 44.94
CA LEU A 188 35.69 -2.59 45.93
C LEU A 188 35.07 -1.20 46.14
N LYS A 189 34.68 -0.56 45.04
CA LYS A 189 34.02 0.75 45.06
C LYS A 189 32.65 0.69 45.75
N TYR A 190 31.85 -0.33 45.45
CA TYR A 190 30.56 -0.57 46.09
C TYR A 190 30.69 -0.80 47.59
N ILE A 191 31.59 -1.69 48.02
CA ILE A 191 31.83 -1.98 49.44
C ILE A 191 32.32 -0.72 50.19
N GLN A 192 33.15 0.11 49.54
CA GLN A 192 33.70 1.31 50.16
C GLN A 192 32.70 2.47 50.22
N TYR A 193 31.98 2.76 49.14
CA TYR A 193 31.22 4.01 48.97
C TYR A 193 29.72 3.83 48.66
N GLY A 194 29.24 2.60 48.48
CA GLY A 194 27.82 2.34 48.22
C GLY A 194 26.90 2.75 49.39
N PRO A 195 25.59 2.82 49.16
CA PRO A 195 24.63 3.20 50.18
C PRO A 195 24.52 2.16 51.31
N GLY A 196 24.06 2.59 52.50
CA GLY A 196 23.87 1.73 53.68
C GLY A 196 25.10 1.54 54.56
N GLU A 197 25.08 0.53 55.43
CA GLU A 197 26.21 0.19 56.32
C GLU A 197 27.20 -0.75 55.63
N HIS A 198 28.50 -0.64 55.97
CA HIS A 198 29.57 -1.43 55.34
C HIS A 198 29.31 -2.94 55.39
N ASN A 199 28.99 -3.49 56.57
CA ASN A 199 28.72 -4.93 56.71
C ASN A 199 27.49 -5.37 55.91
N ALA A 200 26.45 -4.53 55.84
CA ALA A 200 25.27 -4.81 55.04
C ALA A 200 25.59 -4.85 53.53
N ARG A 201 26.46 -3.96 53.04
CA ARG A 201 26.94 -4.00 51.66
C ARG A 201 27.76 -5.25 51.35
N VAL A 202 28.62 -5.67 52.27
CA VAL A 202 29.42 -6.89 52.11
C VAL A 202 28.52 -8.12 51.98
N GLU A 203 27.52 -8.26 52.87
CA GLU A 203 26.56 -9.37 52.80
C GLU A 203 25.69 -9.30 51.55
N ARG A 204 25.21 -8.11 51.16
CA ARG A 204 24.42 -7.93 49.93
C ARG A 204 25.22 -8.29 48.69
N TRP A 205 26.47 -7.84 48.59
CA TRP A 205 27.35 -8.19 47.47
C TRP A 205 27.63 -9.69 47.41
N LYS A 206 27.86 -10.32 48.57
CA LYS A 206 28.05 -11.78 48.65
C LYS A 206 26.82 -12.51 48.11
N ALA A 207 25.62 -12.13 48.57
CA ALA A 207 24.37 -12.71 48.08
C ALA A 207 24.18 -12.46 46.57
N PHE A 208 24.48 -11.26 46.08
CA PHE A 208 24.38 -10.93 44.65
C PHE A 208 25.38 -11.74 43.81
N THR A 209 26.59 -11.93 44.32
CA THR A 209 27.60 -12.77 43.65
C THR A 209 27.14 -14.21 43.55
N GLU A 210 26.63 -14.78 44.64
CA GLU A 210 26.15 -16.16 44.70
C GLU A 210 24.90 -16.40 43.82
N ASN A 211 23.94 -15.47 43.81
CA ASN A 211 22.64 -15.64 43.15
C ASN A 211 22.56 -15.06 41.72
N VAL A 212 23.56 -14.28 41.27
CA VAL A 212 23.50 -13.57 39.98
C VAL A 212 24.82 -13.71 39.24
N ILE A 213 25.94 -13.20 39.77
CA ILE A 213 27.22 -13.16 39.03
C ILE A 213 27.72 -14.57 38.69
N ASN A 214 27.69 -15.48 39.67
CA ASN A 214 28.12 -16.88 39.47
C ASN A 214 27.27 -17.60 38.41
N ALA A 215 26.01 -17.21 38.23
CA ALA A 215 25.15 -17.77 37.20
C ALA A 215 25.66 -17.41 35.80
N PHE A 216 26.20 -16.21 35.58
CA PHE A 216 26.85 -15.83 34.32
C PHE A 216 28.24 -16.46 34.14
N VAL A 217 29.08 -16.39 35.18
CA VAL A 217 30.49 -16.83 35.11
C VAL A 217 30.61 -18.33 34.84
N HIS A 218 29.76 -19.14 35.48
CA HIS A 218 29.80 -20.59 35.34
C HIS A 218 28.80 -21.12 34.31
N TYR A 219 28.06 -20.24 33.61
CA TYR A 219 27.02 -20.66 32.68
C TYR A 219 27.58 -21.57 31.59
N GLN A 220 26.97 -22.74 31.42
CA GLN A 220 27.29 -23.68 30.35
C GLN A 220 26.23 -23.61 29.26
N VAL A 221 26.66 -23.37 28.02
CA VAL A 221 25.77 -23.35 26.86
C VAL A 221 25.79 -24.73 26.20
N PRO A 222 24.65 -25.43 26.12
CA PRO A 222 24.57 -26.68 25.37
C PRO A 222 24.90 -26.42 23.90
N ALA A 223 25.83 -27.18 23.32
CA ALA A 223 26.30 -27.00 21.95
C ALA A 223 26.19 -28.29 21.14
N ILE A 224 25.57 -28.21 19.96
CA ILE A 224 25.51 -29.29 18.98
C ILE A 224 26.45 -28.94 17.84
N GLN A 225 27.50 -29.73 17.64
CA GLN A 225 28.49 -29.46 16.60
C GLN A 225 28.34 -30.46 15.46
N LEU A 226 28.07 -29.97 14.25
CA LEU A 226 28.11 -30.76 13.02
C LEU A 226 29.57 -30.92 12.60
N VAL A 227 30.00 -32.17 12.40
CA VAL A 227 31.38 -32.49 12.02
C VAL A 227 31.67 -32.06 10.59
N ARG A 228 32.95 -31.81 10.27
CA ARG A 228 33.40 -31.39 8.93
C ARG A 228 32.90 -32.29 7.79
N SER A 229 32.81 -33.60 8.00
CA SER A 229 32.35 -34.57 6.98
C SER A 229 30.82 -34.58 6.75
N THR A 230 30.07 -33.69 7.41
CA THR A 230 28.62 -33.60 7.21
C THR A 230 28.31 -33.10 5.80
N PRO A 231 27.53 -33.84 4.99
CA PRO A 231 27.22 -33.44 3.63
C PRO A 231 26.30 -32.21 3.61
N LYS A 232 26.45 -31.39 2.57
CA LYS A 232 25.70 -30.15 2.32
C LYS A 232 24.20 -30.28 2.57
N GLU A 233 23.57 -31.32 2.03
CA GLU A 233 22.12 -31.52 2.11
C GLU A 233 21.67 -31.77 3.56
N ALA A 234 22.50 -32.47 4.34
CA ALA A 234 22.21 -32.71 5.75
C ALA A 234 22.34 -31.43 6.57
N VAL A 235 23.31 -30.57 6.27
CA VAL A 235 23.46 -29.26 6.92
C VAL A 235 22.22 -28.40 6.66
N CYS A 236 21.76 -28.27 5.41
CA CYS A 236 20.58 -27.48 5.08
C CYS A 236 19.30 -28.05 5.73
N GLN A 237 19.13 -29.38 5.76
CA GLN A 237 17.96 -30.01 6.41
C GLN A 237 17.95 -29.83 7.93
N VAL A 238 19.11 -29.95 8.58
CA VAL A 238 19.24 -29.70 10.01
C VAL A 238 18.96 -28.23 10.31
N PHE A 239 19.49 -27.33 9.48
CA PHE A 239 19.23 -25.90 9.56
C PHE A 239 17.73 -25.57 9.42
N GLU A 240 17.01 -26.16 8.45
CA GLU A 240 15.56 -25.98 8.31
C GLU A 240 14.77 -26.47 9.53
N LYS A 241 15.14 -27.62 10.11
CA LYS A 241 14.40 -28.24 11.21
C LYS A 241 14.62 -27.56 12.56
N VAL A 242 15.87 -27.18 12.87
CA VAL A 242 16.23 -26.60 14.18
C VAL A 242 15.75 -25.15 14.30
N ASN A 243 15.66 -24.40 13.20
CA ASN A 243 15.18 -23.01 13.16
C ASN A 243 13.65 -22.83 13.36
N THR A 244 12.95 -23.82 13.92
CA THR A 244 11.50 -23.78 14.18
C THR A 244 11.14 -23.29 15.60
N GLY A 245 12.08 -23.30 16.55
CA GLY A 245 11.84 -22.91 17.94
C GLY A 245 12.09 -21.43 18.28
N GLY A 246 12.67 -20.65 17.36
CA GLY A 246 12.96 -19.22 17.52
C GLY A 246 12.32 -18.35 16.42
N VAL A 247 12.89 -17.17 16.14
CA VAL A 247 12.41 -16.32 15.03
C VAL A 247 12.69 -17.05 13.70
N THR A 248 11.64 -17.64 13.12
CA THR A 248 11.75 -18.53 11.96
C THR A 248 12.43 -17.88 10.77
N LEU A 249 13.18 -18.68 10.00
CA LEU A 249 13.81 -18.21 8.78
C LEU A 249 12.78 -18.00 7.66
N THR A 250 13.02 -16.94 6.90
CA THR A 250 12.24 -16.63 5.70
C THR A 250 12.60 -17.59 4.57
N VAL A 251 11.71 -17.72 3.58
CA VAL A 251 11.96 -18.56 2.40
C VAL A 251 13.19 -18.07 1.61
N PHE A 252 13.42 -16.77 1.60
CA PHE A 252 14.59 -16.15 0.99
C PHE A 252 15.91 -16.59 1.67
N GLU A 253 15.94 -16.66 3.00
CA GLU A 253 17.13 -17.12 3.75
C GLU A 253 17.45 -18.59 3.46
N LEU A 254 16.42 -19.44 3.40
CA LEU A 254 16.59 -20.85 3.06
C LEU A 254 17.10 -21.04 1.63
N LEU A 255 16.55 -20.33 0.65
CA LEU A 255 17.07 -20.37 -0.72
C LEU A 255 18.49 -19.79 -0.83
N THR A 256 18.81 -18.74 -0.05
CA THR A 256 20.17 -18.19 -0.02
C THR A 256 21.17 -19.26 0.43
N ALA A 257 20.83 -20.05 1.46
CA ALA A 257 21.67 -21.16 1.90
C ALA A 257 21.83 -22.24 0.83
N THR A 258 20.73 -22.60 0.15
CA THR A 258 20.75 -23.59 -0.93
C THR A 258 21.62 -23.15 -2.11
N TYR A 259 21.47 -21.90 -2.57
CA TYR A 259 22.22 -21.37 -3.72
C TYR A 259 23.67 -21.01 -3.41
N ALA A 260 23.98 -20.59 -2.18
CA ALA A 260 25.36 -20.33 -1.76
C ALA A 260 26.24 -21.58 -1.95
N ALA A 261 25.64 -22.74 -1.73
CA ALA A 261 26.33 -24.00 -1.89
C ALA A 261 26.50 -24.44 -3.36
N ASP A 262 25.95 -23.69 -4.32
CA ASP A 262 26.26 -23.78 -5.76
C ASP A 262 27.07 -22.54 -6.23
N ASP A 263 27.80 -21.91 -5.30
CA ASP A 263 28.65 -20.72 -5.52
C ASP A 263 27.86 -19.51 -6.05
N TYR A 264 26.61 -19.35 -5.58
CA TYR A 264 25.74 -18.23 -5.96
C TYR A 264 25.20 -17.44 -4.77
N HIS A 265 25.56 -16.16 -4.72
CA HIS A 265 25.19 -15.25 -3.62
C HIS A 265 23.86 -14.53 -3.89
N LEU A 266 22.74 -15.22 -3.61
CA LEU A 266 21.40 -14.69 -3.82
C LEU A 266 21.15 -13.34 -3.11
N ARG A 267 21.73 -13.13 -1.92
CA ARG A 267 21.59 -11.88 -1.16
C ARG A 267 22.26 -10.69 -1.85
N GLU A 268 23.46 -10.89 -2.41
CA GLU A 268 24.18 -9.84 -3.13
C GLU A 268 23.46 -9.47 -4.43
N ASP A 269 22.98 -10.48 -5.18
CA ASP A 269 22.15 -10.27 -6.39
C ASP A 269 20.86 -9.50 -6.06
N TRP A 270 20.12 -9.92 -5.02
CA TRP A 270 18.92 -9.21 -4.57
C TRP A 270 19.24 -7.77 -4.15
N ASN A 271 20.31 -7.52 -3.40
CA ASN A 271 20.68 -6.17 -2.99
C ASN A 271 20.97 -5.27 -4.21
N GLY A 272 21.64 -5.80 -5.24
CA GLY A 272 21.85 -5.10 -6.50
C GLY A 272 20.52 -4.71 -7.18
N ARG A 273 19.57 -5.65 -7.24
CA ARG A 273 18.23 -5.43 -7.82
C ARG A 273 17.40 -4.47 -6.96
N ALA A 274 17.39 -4.62 -5.64
CA ALA A 274 16.71 -3.73 -4.72
C ALA A 274 17.21 -2.29 -4.85
N ASN A 275 18.53 -2.09 -5.03
CA ASN A 275 19.10 -0.76 -5.32
C ASN A 275 18.62 -0.18 -6.66
N ARG A 276 18.45 -1.01 -7.70
CA ARG A 276 17.82 -0.59 -8.97
C ARG A 276 16.36 -0.16 -8.72
N PHE A 277 15.60 -0.96 -7.99
CA PHE A 277 14.17 -0.73 -7.72
C PHE A 277 13.92 0.44 -6.77
N ALA A 278 14.85 0.77 -5.87
CA ALA A 278 14.76 1.89 -4.94
C ALA A 278 14.56 3.25 -5.64
N LYS A 279 14.92 3.36 -6.93
CA LYS A 279 14.64 4.53 -7.77
C LYS A 279 13.16 4.75 -8.05
N HIS A 280 12.32 3.73 -7.85
CA HIS A 280 10.88 3.75 -8.10
C HIS A 280 10.11 3.70 -6.78
N PRO A 281 9.60 4.83 -6.27
CA PRO A 281 8.95 4.87 -4.95
C PRO A 281 7.72 3.96 -4.80
N VAL A 282 7.07 3.61 -5.91
CA VAL A 282 5.94 2.66 -5.93
C VAL A 282 6.36 1.23 -5.52
N LEU A 283 7.62 0.86 -5.74
CA LEU A 283 8.18 -0.45 -5.39
C LEU A 283 8.74 -0.50 -3.95
N GLY A 284 8.59 0.57 -3.15
CA GLY A 284 9.19 0.65 -1.81
C GLY A 284 8.73 -0.44 -0.82
N LEU A 285 7.62 -1.13 -1.09
CA LEU A 285 7.15 -2.27 -0.30
C LEU A 285 7.41 -3.63 -0.96
N PHE A 286 7.98 -3.67 -2.17
CA PHE A 286 8.27 -4.91 -2.89
C PHE A 286 9.52 -5.60 -2.30
N GLN A 287 9.34 -6.82 -1.78
CA GLN A 287 10.37 -7.54 -1.04
C GLN A 287 10.99 -8.68 -1.85
N ALA A 288 12.09 -9.23 -1.34
CA ALA A 288 12.77 -10.38 -1.96
C ALA A 288 11.85 -11.60 -2.11
N THR A 289 10.90 -11.77 -1.17
CA THR A 289 9.90 -12.83 -1.23
C THR A 289 8.93 -12.66 -2.40
N ASP A 290 8.53 -11.43 -2.71
CA ASP A 290 7.64 -11.13 -3.83
C ASP A 290 8.35 -11.44 -5.16
N PHE A 291 9.62 -11.04 -5.26
CA PHE A 291 10.47 -11.35 -6.41
C PHE A 291 10.62 -12.87 -6.64
N LEU A 292 10.91 -13.62 -5.57
CA LEU A 292 10.99 -15.08 -5.63
C LEU A 292 9.64 -15.73 -5.96
N GLN A 293 8.52 -15.18 -5.46
CA GLN A 293 7.19 -15.65 -5.84
C GLN A 293 6.93 -15.44 -7.33
N THR A 294 7.26 -14.28 -7.90
CA THR A 294 7.13 -14.01 -9.34
C THR A 294 7.94 -14.99 -10.17
N ILE A 295 9.21 -15.22 -9.81
CA ILE A 295 10.06 -16.20 -10.50
C ILE A 295 9.48 -17.61 -10.38
N THR A 296 9.02 -18.00 -9.19
CA THR A 296 8.46 -19.35 -8.95
C THR A 296 7.17 -19.55 -9.74
N LEU A 297 6.32 -18.53 -9.86
CA LEU A 297 5.14 -18.58 -10.72
C LEU A 297 5.52 -18.84 -12.19
N LEU A 298 6.51 -18.12 -12.71
CA LEU A 298 6.99 -18.29 -14.09
C LEU A 298 7.61 -19.67 -14.33
N SER A 299 8.45 -20.14 -13.41
CA SER A 299 9.08 -21.46 -13.49
C SER A 299 8.04 -22.58 -13.44
N THR A 300 7.09 -22.54 -12.51
CA THR A 300 6.04 -23.57 -12.41
C THR A 300 5.05 -23.50 -13.58
N TYR A 301 4.76 -22.31 -14.10
CA TYR A 301 4.00 -22.12 -15.33
C TYR A 301 4.72 -22.77 -16.52
N GLU A 302 6.01 -22.50 -16.72
CA GLU A 302 6.78 -23.10 -17.81
C GLU A 302 6.83 -24.63 -17.72
N ARG A 303 7.07 -25.20 -16.53
CA ARG A 303 7.06 -26.65 -16.32
C ARG A 303 5.72 -27.26 -16.74
N ARG A 304 4.61 -26.61 -16.37
CA ARG A 304 3.27 -27.03 -16.78
C ARG A 304 3.08 -26.95 -18.30
N GLN A 305 3.49 -25.85 -18.93
CA GLN A 305 3.37 -25.69 -20.38
C GLN A 305 4.17 -26.72 -21.16
N ARG A 306 5.41 -27.02 -20.74
CA ARG A 306 6.22 -28.09 -21.36
C ARG A 306 5.54 -29.45 -21.29
N GLN A 307 4.94 -29.79 -20.13
CA GLN A 307 4.21 -31.04 -19.98
C GLN A 307 2.97 -31.10 -20.87
N LEU A 308 2.18 -30.01 -20.93
CA LEU A 308 0.98 -29.93 -21.75
C LEU A 308 1.29 -29.90 -23.26
N ALA A 309 2.45 -29.37 -23.67
CA ALA A 309 2.92 -29.43 -25.05
C ALA A 309 3.25 -30.88 -25.49
N VAL A 310 3.75 -31.71 -24.58
CA VAL A 310 4.01 -33.13 -24.84
C VAL A 310 2.72 -33.95 -24.77
N LYS A 311 1.85 -33.65 -23.80
CA LYS A 311 0.60 -34.36 -23.57
C LYS A 311 -0.54 -33.38 -23.27
N PRO A 312 -1.25 -32.90 -24.30
CA PRO A 312 -2.39 -32.00 -24.12
C PRO A 312 -3.47 -32.62 -23.23
N GLY A 313 -4.00 -31.84 -22.28
CA GLY A 313 -5.03 -32.31 -21.34
C GLY A 313 -4.52 -33.26 -20.24
N ASP A 314 -3.22 -33.33 -19.99
CA ASP A 314 -2.68 -34.15 -18.89
C ASP A 314 -3.08 -33.57 -17.52
N ASP A 315 -4.09 -34.17 -16.88
CA ASP A 315 -4.52 -33.82 -15.52
C ASP A 315 -3.40 -33.99 -14.48
N LYS A 316 -2.34 -34.73 -14.82
CA LYS A 316 -1.14 -34.91 -13.99
C LYS A 316 -0.09 -33.82 -14.21
N ALA A 317 -0.32 -32.85 -15.09
CA ALA A 317 0.60 -31.75 -15.31
C ALA A 317 0.80 -30.97 -14.00
N PRO A 318 2.06 -30.58 -13.66
CA PRO A 318 2.33 -29.92 -12.41
C PRO A 318 1.50 -28.62 -12.28
N PRO A 319 0.95 -28.31 -11.10
CA PRO A 319 0.19 -27.10 -10.91
C PRO A 319 1.13 -25.88 -10.96
N VAL A 320 0.61 -24.76 -11.47
CA VAL A 320 1.25 -23.45 -11.28
C VAL A 320 1.10 -23.08 -9.80
N SER A 321 2.18 -22.67 -9.15
CA SER A 321 2.16 -22.33 -7.71
C SER A 321 3.39 -21.53 -7.33
N CYS A 322 3.26 -20.71 -6.28
CA CYS A 322 4.36 -19.98 -5.64
C CYS A 322 4.29 -20.04 -4.11
N LYS A 323 3.69 -21.11 -3.57
CA LYS A 323 3.67 -21.31 -2.12
C LYS A 323 5.09 -21.56 -1.61
N ARG A 324 5.31 -21.38 -0.31
CA ARG A 324 6.61 -21.62 0.36
C ARG A 324 7.33 -22.88 -0.12
N ARG A 325 6.62 -24.02 -0.19
CA ARG A 325 7.19 -25.31 -0.64
C ARG A 325 7.71 -25.26 -2.07
N ASP A 326 7.04 -24.52 -2.96
CA ASP A 326 7.38 -24.45 -4.37
C ASP A 326 8.56 -23.48 -4.59
N ILE A 327 8.61 -22.39 -3.82
CA ILE A 327 9.77 -21.48 -3.81
C ILE A 327 11.02 -22.22 -3.32
N LEU A 328 10.92 -23.05 -2.26
CA LEU A 328 12.07 -23.86 -1.79
C LEU A 328 12.53 -24.93 -2.79
N ARG A 329 11.74 -25.22 -3.84
CA ARG A 329 12.09 -26.14 -4.94
C ARG A 329 12.52 -25.40 -6.21
N LEU A 330 12.71 -24.09 -6.13
CA LEU A 330 13.18 -23.28 -7.25
C LEU A 330 14.67 -23.57 -7.49
N GLU A 331 15.01 -24.06 -8.68
CA GLU A 331 16.39 -24.36 -9.02
C GLU A 331 17.16 -23.09 -9.39
N LEU A 332 18.48 -23.05 -9.12
CA LEU A 332 19.31 -21.90 -9.45
C LEU A 332 19.31 -21.57 -10.96
N THR A 333 19.20 -22.58 -11.81
CA THR A 333 19.08 -22.43 -13.28
C THR A 333 17.81 -21.68 -13.67
N GLU A 334 16.70 -21.96 -13.00
CA GLU A 334 15.42 -21.28 -13.22
C GLU A 334 15.44 -19.86 -12.65
N TYR A 335 16.05 -19.65 -11.48
CA TYR A 335 16.26 -18.32 -10.93
C TYR A 335 17.03 -17.45 -11.92
N ARG A 336 18.21 -17.91 -12.38
CA ARG A 336 19.06 -17.17 -13.33
C ARG A 336 18.34 -16.89 -14.65
N LYS A 337 17.48 -17.80 -15.09
CA LYS A 337 16.70 -17.61 -16.31
C LYS A 337 15.71 -16.44 -16.21
N TRP A 338 15.02 -16.31 -15.08
CA TRP A 338 13.91 -15.37 -14.95
C TRP A 338 14.25 -14.07 -14.23
N ALA A 339 15.29 -14.04 -13.39
CA ALA A 339 15.58 -12.90 -12.53
C ALA A 339 15.76 -11.58 -13.30
N ASP A 340 16.49 -11.58 -14.41
CA ASP A 340 16.70 -10.39 -15.24
C ASP A 340 15.41 -9.96 -15.94
N THR A 341 14.71 -10.88 -16.58
CA THR A 341 13.43 -10.59 -17.26
C THR A 341 12.36 -10.06 -16.30
N VAL A 342 12.29 -10.59 -15.08
CA VAL A 342 11.39 -10.09 -14.02
C VAL A 342 11.80 -8.67 -13.61
N SER A 343 13.09 -8.40 -13.49
CA SER A 343 13.60 -7.07 -13.12
C SER A 343 13.27 -6.03 -14.19
N ASP A 344 13.36 -6.38 -15.46
CA ASP A 344 13.02 -5.49 -16.57
C ASP A 344 11.49 -5.31 -16.69
N ALA A 345 10.71 -6.38 -16.48
CA ALA A 345 9.25 -6.28 -16.46
C ALA A 345 8.72 -5.38 -15.33
N LEU A 346 9.39 -5.34 -14.17
CA LEU A 346 9.01 -4.44 -13.07
C LEU A 346 9.01 -2.96 -13.49
N GLU A 347 9.96 -2.51 -14.34
CA GLU A 347 9.97 -1.12 -14.82
C GLU A 347 8.77 -0.81 -15.72
N ARG A 348 8.32 -1.79 -16.50
CA ARG A 348 7.10 -1.68 -17.31
C ARG A 348 5.84 -1.69 -16.45
N VAL A 349 5.83 -2.47 -15.37
CA VAL A 349 4.77 -2.45 -14.34
C VAL A 349 4.71 -1.09 -13.64
N VAL A 350 5.85 -0.48 -13.30
CA VAL A 350 5.90 0.88 -12.75
C VAL A 350 5.25 1.87 -13.71
N SER A 351 5.58 1.79 -15.00
CA SER A 351 4.97 2.63 -16.03
C SER A 351 3.47 2.38 -16.19
N PHE A 352 3.01 1.13 -16.01
CA PHE A 352 1.59 0.81 -15.95
C PHE A 352 0.90 1.49 -14.76
N LEU A 353 1.47 1.38 -13.57
CA LEU A 353 0.92 1.95 -12.32
C LEU A 353 0.91 3.48 -12.33
N HIS A 354 1.93 4.12 -12.91
CA HIS A 354 1.94 5.57 -13.12
C HIS A 354 0.77 6.01 -14.03
N GLY A 355 0.48 5.25 -15.09
CA GLY A 355 -0.70 5.50 -15.93
C GLY A 355 -2.03 5.30 -15.20
N GLU A 356 -2.03 4.54 -14.10
CA GLU A 356 -3.15 4.40 -13.16
C GLU A 356 -3.08 5.39 -11.99
N HIS A 357 -2.17 6.38 -12.03
CA HIS A 357 -1.93 7.42 -11.02
C HIS A 357 -1.56 6.87 -9.63
N VAL A 358 -0.82 5.76 -9.61
CA VAL A 358 -0.22 5.18 -8.39
C VAL A 358 1.28 5.42 -8.41
N PHE A 359 1.75 6.35 -7.56
CA PHE A 359 3.13 6.86 -7.62
C PHE A 359 4.03 6.40 -6.46
N HIS A 360 3.46 6.10 -5.29
CA HIS A 360 4.20 5.63 -4.11
C HIS A 360 3.62 4.34 -3.56
N ALA A 361 4.47 3.57 -2.85
CA ALA A 361 4.06 2.32 -2.24
C ALA A 361 2.92 2.48 -1.21
N ARG A 362 2.83 3.66 -0.56
CA ARG A 362 1.73 3.98 0.36
C ARG A 362 0.37 4.10 -0.34
N ASP A 363 0.37 4.51 -1.61
CA ASP A 363 -0.86 4.69 -2.42
C ASP A 363 -1.22 3.43 -3.20
N LEU A 364 -0.31 2.45 -3.26
CA LEU A 364 -0.56 1.18 -3.91
C LEU A 364 -1.68 0.44 -3.15
N PRO A 365 -2.80 0.09 -3.82
CA PRO A 365 -3.89 -0.64 -3.18
C PRO A 365 -3.43 -1.97 -2.58
N TYR A 366 -2.66 -2.75 -3.36
CA TYR A 366 -2.09 -4.03 -2.95
C TYR A 366 -0.67 -4.20 -3.48
N SER A 367 0.31 -4.31 -2.59
CA SER A 367 1.69 -4.70 -2.96
C SER A 367 1.76 -6.13 -3.48
N THR A 368 0.94 -7.01 -2.91
CA THR A 368 0.82 -8.43 -3.29
C THR A 368 0.40 -8.61 -4.75
N GLN A 369 -0.43 -7.72 -5.31
CA GLN A 369 -0.87 -7.81 -6.70
C GLN A 369 0.26 -7.51 -7.72
N LEU A 370 1.38 -6.90 -7.28
CA LEU A 370 2.57 -6.72 -8.11
C LEU A 370 3.15 -8.06 -8.58
N VAL A 371 3.03 -9.12 -7.77
CA VAL A 371 3.59 -10.44 -8.07
C VAL A 371 2.99 -11.03 -9.36
N PRO A 372 1.66 -11.26 -9.47
CA PRO A 372 1.06 -11.76 -10.69
C PRO A 372 1.10 -10.74 -11.84
N LEU A 373 0.99 -9.43 -11.55
CA LEU A 373 1.08 -8.40 -12.59
C LEU A 373 2.45 -8.43 -13.28
N THR A 374 3.53 -8.55 -12.51
CA THR A 374 4.89 -8.67 -13.07
C THR A 374 5.07 -9.96 -13.87
N ALA A 375 4.57 -11.08 -13.36
CA ALA A 375 4.62 -12.35 -14.10
C ALA A 375 3.86 -12.27 -15.43
N LEU A 376 2.71 -11.60 -15.46
CA LEU A 376 1.95 -11.35 -16.69
C LEU A 376 2.70 -10.46 -17.69
N PHE A 377 3.36 -9.39 -17.23
CA PHE A 377 4.19 -8.54 -18.10
C PHE A 377 5.39 -9.30 -18.69
N VAL A 378 5.95 -10.27 -17.95
CA VAL A 378 6.98 -11.17 -18.47
C VAL A 378 6.41 -12.10 -19.54
N LEU A 379 5.29 -12.78 -19.28
CA LEU A 379 4.72 -13.74 -20.22
C LEU A 379 4.20 -13.09 -21.51
N LEU A 380 3.55 -11.93 -21.40
CA LEU A 380 2.94 -11.24 -22.52
C LEU A 380 3.96 -10.43 -23.33
N GLY A 381 5.12 -10.07 -22.76
CA GLY A 381 6.10 -9.24 -23.44
C GLY A 381 5.48 -7.93 -23.96
N GLU A 382 5.77 -7.55 -25.19
CA GLU A 382 5.21 -6.38 -25.89
C GLU A 382 3.67 -6.42 -26.00
N ASP A 383 3.05 -7.61 -26.00
CA ASP A 383 1.59 -7.73 -26.13
C ASP A 383 0.84 -7.13 -24.95
N ALA A 384 1.47 -7.00 -23.77
CA ALA A 384 0.88 -6.31 -22.62
C ALA A 384 0.63 -4.81 -22.89
N GLU A 385 1.35 -4.20 -23.84
CA GLU A 385 1.27 -2.78 -24.15
C GLU A 385 0.29 -2.46 -25.28
N LYS A 386 -0.11 -3.46 -26.06
CA LYS A 386 -1.17 -3.30 -27.07
C LYS A 386 -2.43 -2.75 -26.42
N HIS A 387 -3.05 -1.75 -27.06
CA HIS A 387 -4.13 -0.96 -26.46
C HIS A 387 -5.26 -1.81 -25.86
N HIS A 388 -5.76 -2.80 -26.61
CA HIS A 388 -6.84 -3.70 -26.16
C HIS A 388 -6.42 -4.56 -24.96
N ASN A 389 -5.24 -5.18 -25.04
CA ASN A 389 -4.69 -6.04 -23.99
C ASN A 389 -4.42 -5.25 -22.71
N ARG A 390 -3.93 -4.02 -22.84
CA ARG A 390 -3.73 -3.12 -21.72
C ARG A 390 -5.05 -2.73 -21.05
N GLN A 391 -6.16 -2.61 -21.77
CA GLN A 391 -7.49 -2.42 -21.13
C GLN A 391 -7.91 -3.66 -20.34
N ARG A 392 -7.70 -4.87 -20.87
CA ARG A 392 -7.99 -6.13 -20.14
C ARG A 392 -7.16 -6.25 -18.86
N LEU A 393 -5.87 -5.93 -18.91
CA LEU A 393 -5.01 -5.88 -17.73
C LEU A 393 -5.49 -4.85 -16.69
N ARG A 394 -5.95 -3.67 -17.14
CA ARG A 394 -6.55 -2.65 -16.26
C ARG A 394 -7.83 -3.15 -15.61
N GLN A 395 -8.72 -3.76 -16.37
CA GLN A 395 -9.96 -4.32 -15.85
C GLN A 395 -9.67 -5.38 -14.78
N TRP A 396 -8.75 -6.31 -15.06
CA TRP A 396 -8.29 -7.29 -14.08
C TRP A 396 -7.69 -6.63 -12.84
N TYR A 397 -6.84 -5.62 -13.02
CA TYR A 397 -6.21 -4.88 -11.92
C TYR A 397 -7.27 -4.27 -11.00
N TRP A 398 -8.20 -3.49 -11.56
CA TRP A 398 -9.25 -2.80 -10.81
C TRP A 398 -10.30 -3.74 -10.21
N CYS A 399 -10.65 -4.84 -10.89
CA CYS A 399 -11.43 -5.93 -10.29
C CYS A 399 -10.72 -6.52 -9.06
N GLY A 400 -9.40 -6.69 -9.14
CA GLY A 400 -8.53 -7.06 -8.02
C GLY A 400 -8.65 -6.12 -6.81
N VAL A 401 -8.56 -4.82 -7.07
CA VAL A 401 -8.58 -3.75 -6.07
C VAL A 401 -9.95 -3.61 -5.42
N PHE A 402 -11.01 -3.42 -6.21
CA PHE A 402 -12.36 -3.17 -5.70
C PHE A 402 -13.08 -4.44 -5.26
N GLY A 403 -12.71 -5.61 -5.77
CA GLY A 403 -13.12 -6.89 -5.20
C GLY A 403 -12.38 -7.22 -3.88
N GLU A 404 -11.46 -6.37 -3.42
CA GLU A 404 -10.63 -6.54 -2.22
C GLU A 404 -9.93 -7.92 -2.13
N MET A 405 -9.48 -8.45 -3.28
CA MET A 405 -9.10 -9.85 -3.45
C MET A 405 -7.65 -10.21 -3.05
N TYR A 406 -6.83 -9.21 -2.71
CA TYR A 406 -5.39 -9.39 -2.47
C TYR A 406 -4.94 -9.09 -1.03
N GLY A 407 -5.85 -9.04 -0.07
CA GLY A 407 -5.55 -8.78 1.36
C GLY A 407 -5.25 -10.02 2.23
N GLY A 408 -5.38 -11.25 1.71
CA GLY A 408 -5.31 -12.52 2.46
C GLY A 408 -4.28 -13.54 1.93
N SER A 409 -4.58 -14.86 1.97
CA SER A 409 -3.73 -15.89 1.31
C SER A 409 -3.90 -15.80 -0.21
N THR A 410 -2.99 -15.05 -0.83
CA THR A 410 -3.06 -14.67 -2.24
C THR A 410 -2.30 -15.61 -3.18
N GLU A 411 -1.46 -16.53 -2.67
CA GLU A 411 -0.56 -17.31 -3.53
C GLU A 411 -1.32 -18.21 -4.51
N THR A 412 -2.45 -18.76 -4.06
CA THR A 412 -3.33 -19.56 -4.92
C THR A 412 -3.98 -18.68 -5.99
N ARG A 413 -4.37 -17.45 -5.65
CA ARG A 413 -4.94 -16.48 -6.60
C ARG A 413 -3.91 -16.04 -7.63
N PHE A 414 -2.65 -15.79 -7.23
CA PHE A 414 -1.59 -15.43 -8.17
C PHE A 414 -1.40 -16.48 -9.26
N ALA A 415 -1.41 -17.76 -8.88
CA ALA A 415 -1.29 -18.87 -9.81
C ALA A 415 -2.49 -18.95 -10.78
N TYR A 416 -3.70 -18.70 -10.29
CA TYR A 416 -4.90 -18.63 -11.10
C TYR A 416 -4.89 -17.44 -12.06
N ASP A 417 -4.54 -16.25 -11.57
CA ASP A 417 -4.47 -15.04 -12.38
C ASP A 417 -3.45 -15.17 -13.51
N LEU A 418 -2.26 -15.72 -13.23
CA LEU A 418 -1.23 -15.87 -14.25
C LEU A 418 -1.74 -16.73 -15.42
N VAL A 419 -2.45 -17.82 -15.13
CA VAL A 419 -3.00 -18.72 -16.14
C VAL A 419 -4.20 -18.10 -16.84
N ASP A 420 -5.19 -17.66 -16.07
CA ASP A 420 -6.47 -17.18 -16.59
C ASP A 420 -6.30 -15.90 -17.41
N VAL A 421 -5.51 -14.93 -16.91
CA VAL A 421 -5.33 -13.62 -17.58
C VAL A 421 -4.43 -13.76 -18.81
N ALA A 422 -3.39 -14.60 -18.76
CA ALA A 422 -2.57 -14.87 -19.94
C ALA A 422 -3.40 -15.50 -21.06
N ALA A 423 -4.24 -16.50 -20.76
CA ALA A 423 -5.13 -17.13 -21.73
C ALA A 423 -6.21 -16.15 -22.25
N TRP A 424 -6.78 -15.32 -21.38
CA TRP A 424 -7.77 -14.31 -21.77
C TRP A 424 -7.20 -13.26 -22.72
N ILE A 425 -5.93 -12.89 -22.57
CA ILE A 425 -5.29 -11.89 -23.42
C ILE A 425 -4.75 -12.49 -24.72
N ALA A 426 -4.13 -13.68 -24.66
CA ALA A 426 -3.49 -14.29 -25.82
C ALA A 426 -4.48 -14.92 -26.80
N ASP A 427 -5.48 -15.64 -26.28
CA ASP A 427 -6.33 -16.56 -27.08
C ASP A 427 -7.81 -16.17 -27.08
N ASP A 428 -8.14 -14.96 -26.62
CA ASP A 428 -9.52 -14.52 -26.36
C ASP A 428 -10.29 -15.52 -25.48
N GLY A 429 -9.57 -16.12 -24.52
CA GLY A 429 -10.08 -17.15 -23.62
C GLY A 429 -11.21 -16.67 -22.70
N SER A 430 -11.69 -17.55 -21.82
CA SER A 430 -12.74 -17.20 -20.87
C SER A 430 -12.31 -16.08 -19.92
N GLU A 431 -13.25 -15.23 -19.52
CA GLU A 431 -13.03 -14.18 -18.53
C GLU A 431 -12.37 -14.73 -17.24
N PRO A 432 -11.29 -14.10 -16.74
CA PRO A 432 -10.56 -14.59 -15.57
C PRO A 432 -11.42 -14.67 -14.32
N ARG A 433 -11.12 -15.64 -13.45
CA ARG A 433 -11.81 -15.80 -12.16
C ARG A 433 -11.88 -14.51 -11.35
N THR A 434 -10.76 -13.79 -11.24
CA THR A 434 -10.70 -12.51 -10.52
C THR A 434 -11.67 -11.48 -11.09
N VAL A 435 -11.80 -11.36 -12.42
CA VAL A 435 -12.78 -10.42 -13.01
C VAL A 435 -14.22 -10.87 -12.75
N ARG A 436 -14.51 -12.15 -12.98
CA ARG A 436 -15.84 -12.74 -12.80
C ARG A 436 -16.31 -12.66 -11.34
N GLU A 437 -15.45 -13.02 -10.39
CA GLU A 437 -15.74 -13.10 -8.96
C GLU A 437 -15.68 -11.76 -8.23
N ALA A 438 -15.03 -10.73 -8.80
CA ALA A 438 -14.96 -9.42 -8.17
C ALA A 438 -16.36 -8.87 -7.89
N GLN A 439 -16.61 -8.41 -6.68
CA GLN A 439 -17.88 -7.79 -6.32
C GLN A 439 -17.59 -6.60 -5.41
N PHE A 440 -18.27 -5.49 -5.64
CA PHE A 440 -18.24 -4.33 -4.77
C PHE A 440 -19.66 -4.06 -4.29
N GLN A 441 -19.87 -4.01 -2.98
CA GLN A 441 -21.15 -3.64 -2.38
C GLN A 441 -21.21 -2.11 -2.25
N ALA A 442 -22.26 -1.46 -2.75
CA ALA A 442 -22.32 0.01 -2.77
C ALA A 442 -22.17 0.64 -1.37
N GLU A 443 -22.76 0.04 -0.34
CA GLU A 443 -22.67 0.43 1.08
C GLU A 443 -21.22 0.43 1.61
N ARG A 444 -20.31 -0.30 0.95
CA ARG A 444 -18.89 -0.32 1.30
C ARG A 444 -18.33 1.10 1.35
N LEU A 445 -18.76 2.02 0.47
CA LEU A 445 -18.34 3.43 0.48
C LEU A 445 -18.57 4.10 1.85
N LEU A 446 -19.65 3.77 2.56
CA LEU A 446 -19.96 4.34 3.88
C LEU A 446 -18.98 3.90 4.98
N THR A 447 -18.31 2.77 4.76
CA THR A 447 -17.38 2.13 5.70
C THR A 447 -15.90 2.37 5.34
N LEU A 448 -15.61 2.87 4.14
CA LEU A 448 -14.26 3.24 3.70
C LEU A 448 -13.80 4.52 4.39
N ARG A 449 -13.20 4.38 5.58
CA ARG A 449 -12.80 5.53 6.43
C ARG A 449 -11.29 5.72 6.54
N THR A 450 -10.51 4.67 6.29
CA THR A 450 -9.06 4.63 6.51
C THR A 450 -8.30 4.43 5.21
N ARG A 451 -7.07 4.96 5.18
CA ARG A 451 -6.16 4.84 4.02
C ARG A 451 -5.60 3.45 3.79
N ASN A 452 -5.79 2.55 4.75
CA ASN A 452 -5.25 1.20 4.66
C ASN A 452 -6.09 0.31 3.72
N SER A 453 -7.35 0.67 3.44
CA SER A 453 -8.17 -0.09 2.49
C SER A 453 -7.68 0.11 1.05
N ALA A 454 -7.61 -1.00 0.31
CA ALA A 454 -7.25 -1.00 -1.10
C ALA A 454 -8.27 -0.23 -1.94
N ALA A 455 -9.57 -0.46 -1.73
CA ALA A 455 -10.64 0.26 -2.41
C ALA A 455 -10.59 1.77 -2.13
N TYR A 456 -10.24 2.15 -0.89
CA TYR A 456 -10.02 3.56 -0.54
C TYR A 456 -8.91 4.16 -1.41
N LYS A 457 -7.71 3.56 -1.43
CA LYS A 457 -6.58 4.01 -2.26
C LYS A 457 -6.93 4.04 -3.75
N GLY A 458 -7.66 3.03 -4.23
CA GLY A 458 -8.09 2.90 -5.61
C GLY A 458 -8.95 4.07 -6.08
N LEU A 459 -9.93 4.50 -5.27
CA LEU A 459 -10.77 5.66 -5.60
C LEU A 459 -9.97 6.96 -5.74
N TYR A 460 -8.94 7.18 -4.92
CA TYR A 460 -8.10 8.38 -5.07
C TYR A 460 -7.23 8.32 -6.32
N ALA A 461 -6.69 7.15 -6.65
CA ALA A 461 -5.97 6.95 -7.90
C ALA A 461 -6.88 7.22 -9.12
N LEU A 462 -8.13 6.73 -9.10
CA LEU A 462 -9.10 7.03 -10.15
C LEU A 462 -9.48 8.52 -10.22
N GLN A 463 -9.70 9.17 -9.09
CA GLN A 463 -10.00 10.60 -9.02
C GLN A 463 -8.86 11.44 -9.63
N MET A 464 -7.60 11.17 -9.26
CA MET A 464 -6.45 11.84 -9.86
C MET A 464 -6.36 11.56 -11.37
N LYS A 465 -6.59 10.31 -11.79
CA LYS A 465 -6.57 9.91 -13.21
C LYS A 465 -7.64 10.62 -14.05
N ARG A 466 -8.78 10.99 -13.46
CA ARG A 466 -9.82 11.79 -14.11
C ARG A 466 -9.51 13.28 -14.13
N GLY A 467 -8.35 13.69 -13.61
CA GLY A 467 -7.84 15.06 -13.66
C GLY A 467 -8.43 15.96 -12.59
N ALA A 468 -8.57 15.44 -11.37
CA ALA A 468 -8.87 16.24 -10.19
C ALA A 468 -7.87 17.40 -10.05
N ARG A 469 -8.35 18.59 -9.68
CA ARG A 469 -7.58 19.84 -9.68
C ARG A 469 -7.51 20.47 -8.30
N ASP A 470 -6.35 20.96 -7.91
CA ASP A 470 -6.25 21.59 -6.59
C ASP A 470 -7.14 22.85 -6.50
N PHE A 471 -7.87 23.00 -5.38
CA PHE A 471 -8.89 24.04 -5.21
C PHE A 471 -8.33 25.45 -5.27
N HIS A 472 -7.04 25.61 -5.00
CA HIS A 472 -6.44 26.90 -4.75
C HIS A 472 -5.48 27.35 -5.86
N THR A 473 -4.96 26.41 -6.66
CA THR A 473 -4.18 26.72 -7.87
C THR A 473 -4.97 26.47 -9.16
N GLY A 474 -5.95 25.57 -9.14
CA GLY A 474 -6.66 25.12 -10.35
C GLY A 474 -5.83 24.16 -11.22
N ASP A 475 -4.63 23.78 -10.78
CA ASP A 475 -3.77 22.85 -11.50
C ASP A 475 -4.23 21.41 -11.33
N THR A 476 -4.12 20.61 -12.40
CA THR A 476 -4.35 19.17 -12.34
C THR A 476 -3.35 18.52 -11.39
N ILE A 477 -3.86 17.73 -10.44
CA ILE A 477 -3.06 16.90 -9.56
C ILE A 477 -2.37 15.83 -10.41
N ASN A 478 -1.08 16.04 -10.66
CA ASN A 478 -0.21 15.19 -11.46
C ASN A 478 0.96 14.70 -10.59
N MET A 479 1.84 13.86 -11.15
CA MET A 479 2.97 13.30 -10.39
C MET A 479 3.84 14.38 -9.72
N GLN A 480 4.08 15.50 -10.41
CA GLN A 480 4.99 16.55 -9.92
C GLN A 480 4.39 17.33 -8.74
N SER A 481 3.12 17.71 -8.83
CA SER A 481 2.37 18.32 -7.72
C SER A 481 2.16 17.34 -6.57
N TYR A 482 1.86 16.06 -6.85
CA TYR A 482 1.73 15.03 -5.81
C TYR A 482 2.98 14.87 -4.95
N LEU A 483 4.17 14.87 -5.58
CA LEU A 483 5.45 14.76 -4.88
C LEU A 483 5.85 16.02 -4.11
N SER A 484 5.40 17.20 -4.53
CA SER A 484 5.84 18.48 -3.96
C SER A 484 4.86 19.09 -2.94
N ASP A 485 3.56 18.89 -3.11
CA ASP A 485 2.53 19.65 -2.39
C ASP A 485 1.93 18.93 -1.17
N SER A 486 2.50 17.78 -0.77
CA SER A 486 2.01 16.99 0.37
C SER A 486 0.50 16.72 0.28
N ILE A 487 0.04 16.26 -0.88
CA ILE A 487 -1.38 15.98 -1.14
C ILE A 487 -1.90 15.00 -0.11
N ASP A 488 -3.03 15.37 0.48
CA ASP A 488 -3.59 14.67 1.62
C ASP A 488 -5.10 14.55 1.46
N ILE A 489 -5.67 13.47 1.98
CA ILE A 489 -7.09 13.22 1.88
C ILE A 489 -7.81 13.83 3.06
N ARG A 490 -8.80 14.67 2.78
CA ARG A 490 -9.46 15.54 3.76
C ARG A 490 -10.95 15.66 3.51
N HIS A 491 -11.66 16.08 4.55
CA HIS A 491 -13.10 16.26 4.51
C HIS A 491 -13.49 17.49 3.69
N LEU A 492 -14.55 17.35 2.88
CA LEU A 492 -15.21 18.48 2.21
C LEU A 492 -16.09 19.24 3.20
N PHE A 493 -17.00 18.54 3.88
CA PHE A 493 -17.67 19.06 5.07
C PHE A 493 -16.87 18.71 6.32
N PRO A 494 -16.30 19.70 7.05
CA PRO A 494 -15.45 19.42 8.19
C PRO A 494 -16.17 18.67 9.30
N GLN A 495 -15.47 17.78 9.99
CA GLN A 495 -16.07 16.93 11.03
C GLN A 495 -16.80 17.74 12.11
N ARG A 496 -16.24 18.88 12.55
CA ARG A 496 -16.91 19.76 13.53
C ARG A 496 -18.22 20.35 13.00
N TRP A 497 -18.28 20.70 11.72
CA TRP A 497 -19.51 21.17 11.09
C TRP A 497 -20.53 20.03 11.02
N CYS A 498 -20.10 18.81 10.66
CA CYS A 498 -20.96 17.63 10.64
C CYS A 498 -21.57 17.34 12.02
N SER A 499 -20.77 17.33 13.08
CA SER A 499 -21.27 17.11 14.44
C SER A 499 -22.27 18.18 14.89
N ALA A 500 -22.07 19.44 14.48
CA ALA A 500 -22.99 20.53 14.79
C ALA A 500 -24.33 20.45 14.03
N ASN A 501 -24.38 19.70 12.93
CA ASN A 501 -25.57 19.46 12.11
C ASN A 501 -26.09 18.02 12.25
N GLU A 502 -25.82 17.37 13.38
CA GLU A 502 -26.34 16.03 13.72
C GLU A 502 -25.95 14.90 12.74
N ILE A 503 -24.89 15.09 11.95
CA ILE A 503 -24.37 14.07 11.06
C ILE A 503 -23.43 13.16 11.84
N SER A 504 -23.73 11.85 11.84
CA SER A 504 -22.92 10.86 12.55
C SER A 504 -21.45 10.85 12.10
N ASP A 505 -20.54 10.62 13.05
CA ASP A 505 -19.10 10.52 12.78
C ASP A 505 -18.78 9.44 11.74
N SER A 506 -19.55 8.36 11.69
CA SER A 506 -19.43 7.30 10.71
C SER A 506 -19.58 7.80 9.27
N ILE A 507 -20.61 8.62 9.03
CA ILE A 507 -20.93 9.17 7.71
C ILE A 507 -19.99 10.31 7.38
N ALA A 508 -19.74 11.21 8.34
CA ALA A 508 -18.79 12.31 8.18
C ALA A 508 -17.40 11.80 7.78
N ASN A 509 -16.95 10.66 8.32
CA ASN A 509 -15.63 10.08 8.04
C ASN A 509 -15.59 9.11 6.85
N SER A 510 -16.70 8.84 6.18
CA SER A 510 -16.74 7.99 4.98
C SER A 510 -15.96 8.61 3.81
N ILE A 511 -15.61 7.81 2.82
CA ILE A 511 -14.89 8.27 1.62
C ILE A 511 -15.70 9.29 0.82
N VAL A 512 -17.03 9.21 0.88
CA VAL A 512 -17.95 10.08 0.13
C VAL A 512 -17.76 11.54 0.52
N ASN A 513 -17.47 11.83 1.80
CA ASN A 513 -17.19 13.19 2.29
C ASN A 513 -15.69 13.57 2.22
N LYS A 514 -14.84 12.78 1.54
CA LYS A 514 -13.38 13.01 1.51
C LYS A 514 -12.85 13.18 0.10
N THR A 515 -11.81 13.99 -0.07
CA THR A 515 -11.15 14.18 -1.36
C THR A 515 -9.67 14.49 -1.18
N ALA A 516 -8.87 14.27 -2.23
CA ALA A 516 -7.46 14.63 -2.25
C ALA A 516 -7.31 16.14 -2.46
N ILE A 517 -6.68 16.84 -1.52
CA ILE A 517 -6.35 18.26 -1.59
C ILE A 517 -5.00 18.51 -0.94
N ASP A 518 -4.33 19.59 -1.31
CA ASP A 518 -3.06 19.94 -0.69
C ASP A 518 -3.22 20.45 0.77
N ALA A 519 -2.09 20.51 1.47
CA ALA A 519 -2.08 20.97 2.87
C ALA A 519 -2.47 22.45 3.03
N ARG A 520 -2.37 23.29 1.98
CA ARG A 520 -2.77 24.72 2.03
C ARG A 520 -4.28 24.85 1.94
N THR A 521 -4.92 24.16 1.00
CA THR A 521 -6.37 24.07 0.84
C THR A 521 -7.00 23.56 2.12
N ASN A 522 -6.47 22.49 2.69
CA ASN A 522 -6.98 21.93 3.94
C ASN A 522 -6.99 22.95 5.10
N ARG A 523 -5.93 23.75 5.23
CA ARG A 523 -5.85 24.81 6.26
C ARG A 523 -6.92 25.88 6.07
N ARG A 524 -7.34 26.14 4.84
CA ARG A 524 -8.38 27.14 4.52
C ARG A 524 -9.79 26.64 4.77
N ILE A 525 -10.06 25.38 4.44
CA ILE A 525 -11.32 24.70 4.80
C ILE A 525 -11.53 24.82 6.32
N GLY A 526 -10.52 24.42 7.11
CA GLY A 526 -10.57 24.50 8.56
C GLY A 526 -11.81 23.78 9.13
N ASN A 527 -12.58 24.48 9.97
CA ASN A 527 -13.86 23.97 10.52
C ASN A 527 -15.09 24.70 9.97
N SER A 528 -14.94 25.41 8.85
CA SER A 528 -16.00 26.28 8.31
C SER A 528 -16.98 25.47 7.46
N ALA A 529 -18.22 25.95 7.36
CA ALA A 529 -19.17 25.45 6.36
C ALA A 529 -18.60 25.64 4.93
N PRO A 530 -18.92 24.75 3.98
CA PRO A 530 -18.45 24.89 2.61
C PRO A 530 -18.72 26.22 1.92
N SER A 531 -19.93 26.76 2.03
CA SER A 531 -20.28 28.10 1.54
C SER A 531 -19.25 29.16 1.94
N ARG A 532 -18.81 29.12 3.20
CA ARG A 532 -17.86 30.10 3.77
C ARG A 532 -16.42 29.90 3.31
N TYR A 533 -15.93 28.66 3.22
CA TYR A 533 -14.56 28.45 2.78
C TYR A 533 -14.41 28.62 1.27
N LEU A 534 -15.45 28.32 0.48
CA LEU A 534 -15.44 28.54 -0.97
C LEU A 534 -15.35 30.03 -1.29
N SER A 535 -16.19 30.88 -0.69
CA SER A 535 -16.09 32.34 -0.86
C SER A 535 -14.73 32.91 -0.42
N ARG A 536 -14.11 32.29 0.60
CA ARG A 536 -12.75 32.65 1.02
C ARG A 536 -11.69 32.26 -0.02
N ILE A 537 -11.84 31.11 -0.66
CA ILE A 537 -10.93 30.67 -1.72
C ILE A 537 -11.03 31.62 -2.93
N GLU A 538 -12.25 31.93 -3.37
CA GLU A 538 -12.52 32.87 -4.47
C GLU A 538 -11.88 34.25 -4.20
N SER A 539 -12.15 34.83 -3.03
CA SER A 539 -11.64 36.16 -2.68
C SER A 539 -10.13 36.24 -2.48
N VAL A 540 -9.52 35.23 -1.84
CA VAL A 540 -8.09 35.28 -1.50
C VAL A 540 -7.20 34.96 -2.71
N HIS A 541 -7.66 34.11 -3.62
CA HIS A 541 -6.87 33.67 -4.78
C HIS A 541 -7.33 34.28 -6.11
N GLY A 542 -8.39 35.07 -6.10
CA GLY A 542 -8.93 35.66 -7.33
C GLY A 542 -9.43 34.61 -8.32
N ILE A 543 -9.89 33.45 -7.82
CA ILE A 543 -10.46 32.40 -8.66
C ILE A 543 -11.91 32.79 -8.96
N GLU A 544 -12.25 32.88 -10.24
CA GLU A 544 -13.63 33.11 -10.68
C GLU A 544 -14.55 31.96 -10.25
N THR A 545 -15.79 32.27 -9.87
CA THR A 545 -16.78 31.29 -9.40
C THR A 545 -16.95 30.10 -10.34
N GLY A 546 -17.08 30.35 -11.64
CA GLY A 546 -17.20 29.29 -12.64
C GLY A 546 -15.96 28.41 -12.77
N GLU A 547 -14.76 28.93 -12.48
CA GLU A 547 -13.53 28.13 -12.44
C GLU A 547 -13.50 27.24 -11.20
N LEU A 548 -13.84 27.77 -10.03
CA LEU A 548 -13.93 26.97 -8.80
C LEU A 548 -14.98 25.86 -8.91
N ASP A 549 -16.12 26.13 -9.55
CA ASP A 549 -17.15 25.12 -9.81
C ASP A 549 -16.64 23.99 -10.71
N ALA A 550 -15.86 24.35 -11.74
CA ALA A 550 -15.20 23.36 -12.58
C ALA A 550 -14.12 22.58 -11.81
N ILE A 551 -13.46 23.18 -10.82
CA ILE A 551 -12.51 22.48 -9.95
C ILE A 551 -13.29 21.47 -9.08
N LEU A 552 -14.35 21.88 -8.40
CA LEU A 552 -15.19 21.01 -7.58
C LEU A 552 -15.73 19.81 -8.38
N HIS A 553 -16.20 20.05 -9.61
CA HIS A 553 -16.67 18.98 -10.49
C HIS A 553 -15.58 17.95 -10.84
N SER A 554 -14.31 18.37 -10.96
CA SER A 554 -13.20 17.44 -11.18
C SER A 554 -12.93 16.49 -10.00
N HIS A 555 -13.53 16.75 -8.84
CA HIS A 555 -13.50 15.88 -7.65
C HIS A 555 -14.80 15.08 -7.44
N ASP A 556 -15.65 15.04 -8.46
CA ASP A 556 -17.00 14.45 -8.43
C ASP A 556 -17.89 15.11 -7.38
N VAL A 557 -17.74 16.42 -7.21
CA VAL A 557 -18.54 17.23 -6.28
C VAL A 557 -19.46 18.12 -7.08
N ASP A 558 -20.75 18.08 -6.76
CA ASP A 558 -21.71 19.07 -7.27
C ASP A 558 -21.49 20.43 -6.56
N PRO A 559 -21.11 21.49 -7.28
CA PRO A 559 -20.84 22.79 -6.69
C PRO A 559 -22.06 23.43 -6.02
N ILE A 560 -23.27 23.17 -6.54
CA ILE A 560 -24.49 23.81 -6.04
C ILE A 560 -24.81 23.33 -4.63
N THR A 561 -24.84 22.01 -4.43
CA THR A 561 -25.06 21.43 -3.09
C THR A 561 -23.99 21.87 -2.10
N LEU A 562 -22.73 21.94 -2.54
CA LEU A 562 -21.64 22.40 -1.68
C LEU A 562 -21.78 23.89 -1.30
N ARG A 563 -22.12 24.78 -2.24
CA ARG A 563 -22.31 26.21 -1.97
C ARG A 563 -23.52 26.51 -1.09
N ASN A 564 -24.54 25.65 -1.12
CA ASN A 564 -25.74 25.75 -0.30
C ASN A 564 -25.61 25.07 1.07
N ASP A 565 -24.43 24.54 1.42
CA ASP A 565 -24.21 23.72 2.61
C ASP A 565 -25.16 22.51 2.71
N ASP A 566 -25.70 22.04 1.58
CA ASP A 566 -26.62 20.90 1.48
C ASP A 566 -25.83 19.58 1.51
N PHE A 567 -25.56 19.10 2.73
CA PHE A 567 -24.84 17.85 2.95
C PHE A 567 -25.57 16.64 2.34
N ALA A 568 -26.89 16.59 2.42
CA ALA A 568 -27.68 15.44 1.97
C ALA A 568 -27.62 15.30 0.45
N GLY A 569 -27.88 16.40 -0.28
CA GLY A 569 -27.75 16.45 -1.73
C GLY A 569 -26.32 16.14 -2.18
N PHE A 570 -25.33 16.81 -1.58
CA PHE A 570 -23.91 16.56 -1.85
C PHE A 570 -23.56 15.08 -1.71
N PHE A 571 -23.97 14.46 -0.59
CA PHE A 571 -23.61 13.08 -0.28
C PHE A 571 -24.22 12.11 -1.27
N ASN A 572 -25.51 12.27 -1.61
CA ASN A 572 -26.21 11.43 -2.58
C ASN A 572 -25.58 11.54 -3.97
N HIS A 573 -25.36 12.77 -4.47
CA HIS A 573 -24.77 12.99 -5.79
C HIS A 573 -23.37 12.37 -5.88
N ARG A 574 -22.54 12.60 -4.85
CA ARG A 574 -21.18 12.09 -4.84
C ARG A 574 -21.11 10.57 -4.66
N PHE A 575 -21.99 9.99 -3.84
CA PHE A 575 -22.09 8.54 -3.66
C PHE A 575 -22.30 7.85 -5.02
N GLU A 576 -23.29 8.30 -5.79
CA GLU A 576 -23.60 7.74 -7.11
C GLU A 576 -22.45 7.91 -8.11
N ARG A 577 -21.79 9.08 -8.10
CA ARG A 577 -20.62 9.31 -8.95
C ARG A 577 -19.47 8.36 -8.62
N LEU A 578 -19.16 8.16 -7.34
CA LEU A 578 -18.10 7.23 -6.92
C LEU A 578 -18.41 5.78 -7.28
N ILE A 579 -19.68 5.35 -7.13
CA ILE A 579 -20.11 4.02 -7.58
C ILE A 579 -19.85 3.84 -9.07
N LYS A 580 -20.27 4.82 -9.88
CA LYS A 580 -20.09 4.78 -11.32
C LYS A 580 -18.62 4.63 -11.73
N GLN A 581 -17.70 5.30 -11.03
CA GLN A 581 -16.26 5.13 -11.28
C GLN A 581 -15.77 3.71 -11.04
N ILE A 582 -16.28 3.07 -9.99
CA ILE A 582 -15.95 1.68 -9.66
C ILE A 582 -16.47 0.77 -10.78
N GLU A 583 -17.72 0.94 -11.20
CA GLU A 583 -18.33 0.15 -12.28
C GLU A 583 -17.53 0.24 -13.58
N GLU A 584 -17.14 1.45 -13.96
CA GLU A 584 -16.36 1.74 -15.16
C GLU A 584 -14.95 1.11 -15.10
N SER A 585 -14.29 1.20 -13.95
CA SER A 585 -12.95 0.63 -13.78
C SER A 585 -12.95 -0.90 -13.77
N MET A 586 -13.99 -1.52 -13.20
CA MET A 586 -14.17 -2.97 -13.16
C MET A 586 -14.80 -3.53 -14.46
N GLY A 587 -15.42 -2.67 -15.27
CA GLY A 587 -16.16 -3.07 -16.46
C GLY A 587 -17.42 -3.89 -16.16
N LYS A 588 -18.03 -3.71 -14.98
CA LYS A 588 -19.19 -4.47 -14.49
C LYS A 588 -19.95 -3.70 -13.41
N PRO A 589 -21.27 -3.92 -13.25
CA PRO A 589 -22.06 -3.21 -12.25
C PRO A 589 -21.64 -3.57 -10.82
N VAL A 590 -21.85 -2.63 -9.89
CA VAL A 590 -21.73 -2.91 -8.46
C VAL A 590 -22.98 -3.62 -7.94
N ASN A 591 -22.83 -4.31 -6.81
CA ASN A 591 -23.97 -4.88 -6.10
C ASN A 591 -24.69 -3.76 -5.35
N ARG A 592 -26.00 -3.66 -5.62
CA ARG A 592 -26.92 -2.72 -4.99
C ARG A 592 -28.00 -3.47 -4.22
N SER A 593 -28.48 -2.87 -3.14
CA SER A 593 -29.69 -3.24 -2.42
C SER A 593 -30.90 -3.23 -3.36
N ALA A 594 -31.91 -4.06 -3.08
CA ALA A 594 -33.09 -4.18 -3.93
C ALA A 594 -33.89 -2.88 -4.04
N ASP A 595 -33.86 -2.04 -3.00
CA ASP A 595 -34.59 -0.77 -2.94
C ASP A 595 -33.74 0.46 -3.31
N ARG A 596 -32.43 0.28 -3.55
CA ARG A 596 -31.44 1.34 -3.83
C ARG A 596 -31.40 2.43 -2.76
N SER A 597 -31.55 2.02 -1.49
CA SER A 597 -31.53 2.91 -0.33
C SER A 597 -30.16 3.01 0.35
N GLU A 598 -29.07 2.67 -0.34
CA GLU A 598 -27.75 2.52 0.28
C GLU A 598 -27.22 3.84 0.82
N SER A 599 -27.51 4.96 0.16
CA SER A 599 -27.14 6.27 0.70
C SER A 599 -28.14 6.68 1.79
N PRO A 600 -27.66 7.08 2.98
CA PRO A 600 -28.51 7.35 4.14
C PRO A 600 -29.41 8.58 4.00
N PHE A 601 -29.24 9.36 2.93
CA PHE A 601 -30.02 10.57 2.66
C PHE A 601 -30.95 10.43 1.45
N VAL A 602 -31.10 9.22 0.90
CA VAL A 602 -32.07 8.97 -0.16
C VAL A 602 -33.46 8.90 0.46
N ASP A 603 -34.28 9.90 0.14
CA ASP A 603 -35.70 9.95 0.49
C ASP A 603 -36.50 9.84 -0.82
N ARG A 604 -36.94 8.62 -1.16
CA ARG A 604 -37.59 8.34 -2.46
C ARG A 604 -38.90 9.10 -2.65
N ASP A 605 -39.61 9.38 -1.56
CA ASP A 605 -40.84 10.17 -1.60
C ASP A 605 -40.54 11.63 -1.98
N LYS A 606 -39.33 12.12 -1.68
CA LYS A 606 -38.88 13.48 -2.02
C LYS A 606 -37.97 13.55 -3.22
N GLU A 607 -37.54 12.42 -3.80
CA GLU A 607 -36.61 12.40 -4.94
C GLU A 607 -37.08 13.25 -6.13
N PRO A 608 -38.37 13.21 -6.55
CA PRO A 608 -38.87 14.08 -7.61
C PRO A 608 -38.79 15.58 -7.25
N GLU A 609 -39.11 15.92 -6.00
CA GLU A 609 -39.10 17.31 -5.52
C GLU A 609 -37.67 17.84 -5.35
N GLN A 610 -36.75 17.00 -4.86
CA GLN A 610 -35.32 17.30 -4.76
C GLN A 610 -34.70 17.50 -6.15
N LEU A 611 -34.99 16.61 -7.11
CA LEU A 611 -34.55 16.77 -8.49
C LEU A 611 -35.09 18.08 -9.08
N ARG A 612 -36.37 18.39 -8.86
CA ARG A 612 -37.00 19.64 -9.31
C ARG A 612 -36.33 20.86 -8.72
N SER A 613 -36.08 20.87 -7.41
CA SER A 613 -35.39 21.95 -6.71
C SER A 613 -33.96 22.14 -7.24
N HIS A 614 -33.26 21.04 -7.50
CA HIS A 614 -31.92 21.07 -8.03
C HIS A 614 -31.87 21.56 -9.49
N VAL A 615 -32.78 21.10 -10.38
CA VAL A 615 -32.87 21.61 -11.75
C VAL A 615 -33.21 23.10 -11.76
N LYS A 616 -34.13 23.56 -10.90
CA LYS A 616 -34.40 25.00 -10.74
C LYS A 616 -33.17 25.78 -10.27
N SER A 617 -32.37 25.21 -9.38
CA SER A 617 -31.12 25.81 -8.92
C SER A 617 -30.07 25.89 -10.03
N LEU A 618 -29.97 24.86 -10.89
CA LEU A 618 -29.11 24.87 -12.07
C LEU A 618 -29.54 25.95 -13.08
N ILE A 619 -30.84 26.10 -13.33
CA ILE A 619 -31.38 27.16 -14.21
C ILE A 619 -31.03 28.54 -13.65
N ALA A 620 -31.23 28.73 -12.33
CA ALA A 620 -30.91 29.98 -11.65
C ALA A 620 -29.41 30.30 -11.60
N ALA A 621 -28.54 29.29 -11.73
CA ALA A 621 -27.09 29.44 -11.79
C ALA A 621 -26.57 29.81 -13.20
N GLU A 622 -27.45 29.87 -14.21
CA GLU A 622 -27.15 30.18 -15.61
C GLU A 622 -26.15 29.21 -16.29
N GLU A 623 -25.85 29.43 -17.58
CA GLU A 623 -24.85 28.65 -18.29
C GLU A 623 -23.43 28.94 -17.80
N SER A 624 -22.62 27.91 -17.67
CA SER A 624 -21.27 28.01 -17.13
C SER A 624 -20.32 26.96 -17.73
N LYS A 625 -19.14 26.80 -17.12
CA LYS A 625 -18.18 25.73 -17.44
C LYS A 625 -18.75 24.33 -17.21
N VAL A 626 -19.78 24.23 -16.37
CA VAL A 626 -20.35 22.95 -15.92
C VAL A 626 -21.87 22.87 -16.10
N VAL A 627 -22.50 23.87 -16.71
CA VAL A 627 -23.93 23.90 -17.04
C VAL A 627 -24.12 24.41 -18.48
N GLU A 628 -24.96 23.73 -19.25
CA GLU A 628 -25.35 24.10 -20.62
C GLU A 628 -26.86 23.91 -20.78
N PHE A 629 -27.53 24.83 -21.47
CA PHE A 629 -28.95 24.75 -21.81
C PHE A 629 -29.14 24.44 -23.28
N LYS A 630 -30.18 23.65 -23.59
CA LYS A 630 -30.65 23.38 -24.95
C LYS A 630 -32.16 23.40 -24.96
N ALA A 631 -32.74 24.24 -25.80
CA ALA A 631 -34.18 24.37 -25.88
C ALA A 631 -34.86 23.05 -26.32
N THR A 632 -34.24 22.31 -27.24
CA THR A 632 -34.74 21.03 -27.79
C THR A 632 -33.58 20.15 -28.25
N ALA A 633 -33.75 18.84 -28.21
CA ALA A 633 -32.79 17.87 -28.72
C ALA A 633 -33.04 17.47 -30.18
N ARG A 634 -34.29 17.51 -30.67
CA ARG A 634 -34.64 16.97 -32.00
C ARG A 634 -35.52 17.89 -32.85
N ARG A 635 -36.50 18.58 -32.26
CA ARG A 635 -37.40 19.47 -32.99
C ARG A 635 -36.68 20.74 -33.43
N ASN A 636 -36.98 21.26 -34.62
CA ASN A 636 -36.62 22.63 -34.96
C ASN A 636 -37.74 23.58 -34.52
N LEU A 637 -37.44 24.55 -33.65
CA LEU A 637 -38.45 25.46 -33.11
C LEU A 637 -39.12 26.37 -34.16
N HIS A 638 -38.52 26.54 -35.34
CA HIS A 638 -39.08 27.37 -36.42
C HIS A 638 -39.94 26.55 -37.39
N THR A 639 -39.51 25.35 -37.76
CA THR A 639 -40.21 24.51 -38.76
C THR A 639 -41.12 23.47 -38.15
N GLY A 640 -40.89 23.11 -36.88
CA GLY A 640 -41.59 22.04 -36.18
C GLY A 640 -41.16 20.62 -36.57
N GLU A 641 -40.25 20.47 -37.53
CA GLU A 641 -39.77 19.18 -38.04
C GLU A 641 -38.54 18.67 -37.27
N LYS A 642 -38.18 17.39 -37.48
CA LYS A 642 -36.94 16.81 -36.97
C LYS A 642 -35.72 17.46 -37.62
N ASP A 643 -34.75 17.90 -36.82
CA ASP A 643 -33.50 18.51 -37.27
C ASP A 643 -32.25 17.77 -36.73
N PRO A 644 -31.51 17.05 -37.59
CA PRO A 644 -30.25 16.39 -37.22
C PRO A 644 -29.18 17.36 -36.67
N ALA A 645 -29.27 18.66 -36.98
CA ALA A 645 -28.35 19.64 -36.44
C ALA A 645 -28.54 19.82 -34.92
N ASN A 646 -29.77 19.68 -34.41
CA ASN A 646 -30.03 19.73 -32.97
C ASN A 646 -29.50 18.47 -32.27
N GLU A 647 -29.65 17.29 -32.88
CA GLU A 647 -29.05 16.05 -32.37
C GLU A 647 -27.51 16.21 -32.25
N TRP A 648 -26.88 16.83 -33.24
CA TRP A 648 -25.45 17.10 -33.22
C TRP A 648 -25.03 18.11 -32.15
N LYS A 649 -25.85 19.12 -31.82
CA LYS A 649 -25.58 20.05 -30.71
C LYS A 649 -25.55 19.32 -29.35
N ILE A 650 -26.41 18.31 -29.15
CA ILE A 650 -26.39 17.48 -27.94
C ILE A 650 -25.07 16.69 -27.87
N VAL A 651 -24.69 16.02 -28.96
CA VAL A 651 -23.41 15.28 -29.05
C VAL A 651 -22.21 16.19 -28.75
N LYS A 652 -22.17 17.40 -29.34
CA LYS A 652 -21.10 18.38 -29.08
C LYS A 652 -21.00 18.72 -27.61
N SER A 653 -22.13 19.03 -26.98
CA SER A 653 -22.18 19.48 -25.58
C SER A 653 -21.69 18.38 -24.64
N ILE A 654 -22.14 17.14 -24.85
CA ILE A 654 -21.71 15.97 -24.07
C ILE A 654 -20.21 15.69 -24.25
N ALA A 655 -19.71 15.68 -25.50
CA ALA A 655 -18.28 15.52 -25.77
C ALA A 655 -17.44 16.65 -25.13
N GLY A 656 -17.94 17.89 -25.21
CA GLY A 656 -17.34 19.07 -24.60
C GLY A 656 -17.18 18.94 -23.09
N PHE A 657 -18.20 18.45 -22.39
CA PHE A 657 -18.14 18.20 -20.95
C PHE A 657 -17.19 17.04 -20.60
N MET A 658 -17.26 15.92 -21.34
CA MET A 658 -16.37 14.77 -21.11
C MET A 658 -14.89 15.14 -21.25
N ASN A 659 -14.54 15.94 -22.24
CA ASN A 659 -13.16 16.39 -22.46
C ASN A 659 -12.72 17.52 -21.51
N ALA A 660 -13.67 18.19 -20.86
CA ALA A 660 -13.41 19.19 -19.83
C ALA A 660 -13.45 18.54 -18.44
N HIS A 661 -14.30 19.06 -17.55
CA HIS A 661 -14.39 18.65 -16.15
C HIS A 661 -15.76 18.03 -15.81
N GLY A 662 -16.50 17.56 -16.82
CA GLY A 662 -17.89 17.13 -16.65
C GLY A 662 -18.85 18.31 -16.51
N GLY A 663 -20.12 18.01 -16.29
CA GLY A 663 -21.16 19.03 -16.12
C GLY A 663 -22.58 18.49 -16.24
N ASN A 664 -23.53 19.41 -16.37
CA ASN A 664 -24.96 19.17 -16.53
C ASN A 664 -25.44 19.82 -17.84
N LEU A 665 -26.08 19.03 -18.69
CA LEU A 665 -26.80 19.52 -19.86
C LEU A 665 -28.30 19.47 -19.57
N LEU A 666 -28.96 20.62 -19.56
CA LEU A 666 -30.42 20.71 -19.44
C LEU A 666 -31.04 20.84 -20.82
N VAL A 667 -31.91 19.91 -21.19
CA VAL A 667 -32.68 19.95 -22.44
C VAL A 667 -34.15 20.27 -22.12
N GLY A 668 -34.75 21.17 -22.89
CA GLY A 668 -36.07 21.76 -22.61
C GLY A 668 -35.97 23.14 -21.94
N VAL A 669 -34.81 23.78 -21.97
CA VAL A 669 -34.55 25.11 -21.39
C VAL A 669 -33.90 26.00 -22.44
N THR A 670 -34.43 27.21 -22.64
CA THR A 670 -33.87 28.19 -23.59
C THR A 670 -32.57 28.78 -23.07
N ASP A 671 -31.81 29.45 -23.94
CA ASP A 671 -30.55 30.10 -23.58
C ASP A 671 -30.77 31.20 -22.51
N GLU A 672 -31.99 31.76 -22.42
CA GLU A 672 -32.41 32.71 -21.39
C GLU A 672 -32.92 32.07 -20.08
N GLY A 673 -32.88 30.73 -19.97
CA GLY A 673 -33.34 29.99 -18.79
C GLY A 673 -34.85 29.76 -18.72
N SER A 674 -35.60 30.04 -19.80
CA SER A 674 -37.04 29.77 -19.85
C SER A 674 -37.30 28.28 -20.10
N VAL A 675 -38.23 27.68 -19.35
CA VAL A 675 -38.59 26.26 -19.52
C VAL A 675 -39.62 26.11 -20.62
N ILE A 676 -39.32 25.29 -21.63
CA ILE A 676 -40.21 24.95 -22.75
C ILE A 676 -40.48 23.45 -22.89
N GLY A 677 -39.65 22.61 -22.24
CA GLY A 677 -39.79 21.16 -22.21
C GLY A 677 -39.25 20.41 -23.43
N VAL A 678 -39.07 19.11 -23.26
CA VAL A 678 -38.74 18.14 -24.33
C VAL A 678 -39.96 17.34 -24.79
N ASP A 679 -41.16 17.69 -24.30
CA ASP A 679 -42.41 16.97 -24.57
C ASP A 679 -42.68 16.79 -26.07
N GLU A 680 -42.40 17.83 -26.84
CA GLU A 680 -42.58 17.80 -28.29
C GLU A 680 -41.50 17.01 -29.03
N ASP A 681 -40.36 16.69 -28.39
CA ASP A 681 -39.36 15.80 -28.97
C ASP A 681 -39.83 14.33 -28.93
N PHE A 682 -40.75 13.98 -28.03
CA PHE A 682 -41.22 12.61 -27.85
C PHE A 682 -41.86 12.03 -29.11
N GLN A 683 -42.53 12.85 -29.93
CA GLN A 683 -43.12 12.38 -31.19
C GLN A 683 -42.10 11.83 -32.20
N PHE A 684 -40.80 12.15 -32.03
CA PHE A 684 -39.74 11.72 -32.95
C PHE A 684 -38.99 10.46 -32.50
N VAL A 685 -39.32 9.91 -31.32
CA VAL A 685 -38.68 8.72 -30.74
C VAL A 685 -39.65 7.54 -30.73
N SER A 686 -39.11 6.32 -30.66
CA SER A 686 -39.94 5.12 -30.55
C SER A 686 -40.67 5.11 -29.22
N GLY A 687 -41.98 4.85 -29.20
CA GLY A 687 -42.79 4.85 -27.96
C GLY A 687 -43.49 6.18 -27.67
N GLY A 688 -42.93 7.31 -28.11
CA GLY A 688 -43.57 8.62 -27.91
C GLY A 688 -43.52 9.13 -26.47
N ASP A 689 -42.55 8.69 -25.67
CA ASP A 689 -42.47 8.92 -24.23
C ASP A 689 -41.02 9.15 -23.74
N ARG A 690 -40.86 9.29 -22.41
CA ARG A 690 -39.58 9.52 -21.73
C ARG A 690 -38.59 8.36 -21.99
N ASP A 691 -39.06 7.12 -21.89
CA ASP A 691 -38.25 5.92 -22.07
C ASP A 691 -37.71 5.82 -23.50
N GLY A 692 -38.57 6.08 -24.49
CA GLY A 692 -38.19 6.18 -25.89
C GLY A 692 -37.13 7.25 -26.16
N TRP A 693 -37.22 8.37 -25.46
CA TRP A 693 -36.27 9.48 -25.59
C TRP A 693 -34.91 9.15 -24.98
N GLU A 694 -34.89 8.53 -23.79
CA GLU A 694 -33.65 8.10 -23.15
C GLU A 694 -32.91 7.02 -23.96
N LEU A 695 -33.65 6.04 -24.49
CA LEU A 695 -33.08 5.02 -25.37
C LEU A 695 -32.47 5.65 -26.64
N TRP A 696 -33.20 6.57 -27.27
CA TRP A 696 -32.70 7.31 -28.43
C TRP A 696 -31.42 8.10 -28.12
N LEU A 697 -31.38 8.82 -27.01
CA LEU A 697 -30.21 9.59 -26.62
C LEU A 697 -29.02 8.65 -26.39
N THR A 698 -29.24 7.52 -25.70
CA THR A 698 -28.23 6.49 -25.46
C THR A 698 -27.64 5.96 -26.76
N ASP A 699 -28.50 5.62 -27.74
CA ASP A 699 -28.07 5.13 -29.05
C ASP A 699 -27.32 6.20 -29.85
N LEU A 700 -27.78 7.46 -29.80
CA LEU A 700 -27.12 8.59 -30.45
C LEU A 700 -25.70 8.77 -29.93
N ILE A 701 -25.53 8.79 -28.60
CA ILE A 701 -24.22 8.97 -27.97
C ILE A 701 -23.33 7.75 -28.17
N ALA A 702 -23.87 6.53 -28.07
CA ALA A 702 -23.11 5.31 -28.34
C ALA A 702 -22.59 5.28 -29.79
N SER A 703 -23.41 5.73 -30.75
CA SER A 703 -23.03 5.82 -32.16
C SER A 703 -22.00 6.91 -32.44
N ALA A 704 -22.09 8.07 -31.78
CA ALA A 704 -21.26 9.23 -32.11
C ALA A 704 -19.95 9.31 -31.30
N LEU A 705 -19.99 8.89 -30.02
CA LEU A 705 -18.89 8.98 -29.06
C LEU A 705 -18.37 7.61 -28.59
N GLY A 706 -19.08 6.52 -28.89
CA GLY A 706 -18.79 5.17 -28.43
C GLY A 706 -19.59 4.75 -27.19
N SER A 707 -19.80 3.45 -27.02
CA SER A 707 -20.62 2.90 -25.92
C SER A 707 -20.10 3.23 -24.53
N THR A 708 -18.78 3.39 -24.36
CA THR A 708 -18.19 3.83 -23.08
C THR A 708 -18.66 5.23 -22.72
N ALA A 709 -18.68 6.17 -23.67
CA ALA A 709 -19.16 7.52 -23.42
C ALA A 709 -20.67 7.54 -23.10
N ALA A 710 -21.47 6.70 -23.75
CA ALA A 710 -22.89 6.57 -23.43
C ALA A 710 -23.13 6.06 -22.00
N ALA A 711 -22.27 5.18 -21.48
CA ALA A 711 -22.35 4.72 -20.09
C ALA A 711 -22.00 5.84 -19.09
N GLU A 712 -21.17 6.80 -19.48
CA GLU A 712 -20.65 7.89 -18.63
C GLU A 712 -21.66 9.03 -18.39
N MET A 713 -22.82 9.02 -19.06
CA MET A 713 -23.93 9.95 -18.79
C MET A 713 -25.02 9.33 -17.90
N THR A 714 -25.79 10.19 -17.22
CA THR A 714 -26.99 9.80 -16.48
C THR A 714 -28.11 10.76 -16.85
N VAL A 715 -29.24 10.22 -17.30
CA VAL A 715 -30.40 11.00 -17.74
C VAL A 715 -31.46 10.97 -16.63
N LYS A 716 -32.02 12.13 -16.29
CA LYS A 716 -33.12 12.26 -15.35
C LYS A 716 -34.16 13.22 -15.92
N PHE A 717 -35.44 12.88 -15.79
CA PHE A 717 -36.55 13.73 -16.20
C PHE A 717 -37.19 14.42 -15.01
N CYS A 718 -37.57 15.68 -15.17
CA CYS A 718 -38.25 16.46 -14.15
C CYS A 718 -39.37 17.30 -14.76
N ASP A 719 -40.52 17.32 -14.09
CA ASP A 719 -41.64 18.19 -14.45
C ASP A 719 -41.46 19.59 -13.82
N ILE A 720 -41.37 20.63 -14.65
CA ILE A 720 -41.29 22.03 -14.25
C ILE A 720 -42.32 22.81 -15.04
N ASP A 721 -43.29 23.40 -14.34
CA ASP A 721 -44.29 24.31 -14.89
C ASP A 721 -45.02 23.70 -16.11
N ASP A 722 -45.49 22.47 -15.93
CA ASP A 722 -46.20 21.61 -16.91
C ASP A 722 -45.36 21.15 -18.12
N HIS A 723 -44.05 21.35 -18.08
CA HIS A 723 -43.10 20.91 -19.11
C HIS A 723 -42.10 19.90 -18.55
N VAL A 724 -41.72 18.91 -19.38
CA VAL A 724 -40.70 17.92 -19.00
C VAL A 724 -39.32 18.44 -19.37
N VAL A 725 -38.45 18.65 -18.40
CA VAL A 725 -37.03 18.99 -18.59
C VAL A 725 -36.19 17.71 -18.44
N SER A 726 -35.25 17.50 -19.36
CA SER A 726 -34.27 16.42 -19.27
C SER A 726 -32.94 16.97 -18.73
N LYS A 727 -32.50 16.45 -17.58
CA LYS A 727 -31.17 16.71 -16.99
C LYS A 727 -30.25 15.56 -17.37
N ILE A 728 -29.20 15.86 -18.14
CA ILE A 728 -28.16 14.91 -18.51
C ILE A 728 -26.90 15.26 -17.71
N GLU A 729 -26.57 14.42 -16.74
CA GLU A 729 -25.34 14.53 -15.96
C GLU A 729 -24.19 13.85 -16.72
N VAL A 730 -23.10 14.58 -16.97
CA VAL A 730 -21.94 14.10 -17.74
C VAL A 730 -20.71 14.09 -16.83
N GLY A 731 -20.01 12.95 -16.75
CA GLY A 731 -18.74 12.84 -16.02
C GLY A 731 -17.52 13.31 -16.83
N PRO A 732 -16.43 13.77 -16.19
CA PRO A 732 -15.17 13.96 -16.87
C PRO A 732 -14.59 12.62 -17.33
N SER A 733 -14.13 12.56 -18.57
CA SER A 733 -13.50 11.37 -19.12
C SER A 733 -12.04 11.25 -18.67
N ALA A 734 -11.61 10.03 -18.36
CA ALA A 734 -10.21 9.71 -18.09
C ALA A 734 -9.32 9.72 -19.35
N LYS A 735 -9.90 9.92 -20.54
CA LYS A 735 -9.20 9.95 -21.84
C LYS A 735 -9.87 10.93 -22.81
N PRO A 736 -9.16 11.38 -23.87
CA PRO A 736 -9.78 12.17 -24.94
C PRO A 736 -10.96 11.43 -25.61
N ILE A 737 -12.09 12.11 -25.75
CA ILE A 737 -13.28 11.68 -26.48
C ILE A 737 -13.38 12.45 -27.78
N PHE A 738 -13.50 11.74 -28.90
CA PHE A 738 -13.72 12.34 -30.22
C PHE A 738 -15.14 12.03 -30.69
N ALA A 739 -15.84 13.06 -31.16
CA ALA A 739 -17.18 12.93 -31.70
C ALA A 739 -17.13 12.70 -33.21
N THR A 740 -17.80 11.67 -33.70
CA THR A 740 -17.88 11.39 -35.14
C THR A 740 -19.25 11.78 -35.69
N PRO A 741 -19.32 12.70 -36.67
CA PRO A 741 -20.59 13.06 -37.32
C PRO A 741 -21.22 11.86 -38.02
N GLN A 742 -22.55 11.71 -37.91
CA GLN A 742 -23.28 10.61 -38.55
C GLN A 742 -23.45 10.78 -40.08
N LYS A 743 -23.29 12.00 -40.62
CA LYS A 743 -23.39 12.31 -42.06
C LYS A 743 -22.28 13.29 -42.50
N GLY A 744 -21.64 13.02 -43.64
CA GLY A 744 -20.54 13.82 -44.21
C GLY A 744 -19.18 13.13 -44.14
N GLU A 745 -18.08 13.85 -44.42
CA GLU A 745 -16.73 13.35 -44.17
C GLU A 745 -16.58 13.00 -42.68
N LYS A 746 -16.37 11.72 -42.38
CA LYS A 746 -16.31 11.13 -41.03
C LYS A 746 -14.98 11.47 -40.32
N LYS A 747 -14.59 12.74 -40.30
CA LYS A 747 -13.45 13.17 -39.48
C LYS A 747 -13.90 13.25 -38.02
N PRO A 748 -13.19 12.59 -37.09
CA PRO A 748 -13.44 12.76 -35.67
C PRO A 748 -13.15 14.20 -35.24
N CYS A 749 -14.09 14.83 -34.56
CA CYS A 749 -14.00 16.19 -34.03
C CYS A 749 -13.69 16.15 -32.53
N PHE A 750 -12.83 17.06 -32.05
CA PHE A 750 -12.48 17.17 -30.63
C PHE A 750 -13.11 18.42 -30.03
N PHE A 751 -14.15 18.25 -29.22
CA PHE A 751 -14.89 19.36 -28.58
C PHE A 751 -14.49 19.52 -27.13
N VAL A 752 -14.34 20.77 -26.67
CA VAL A 752 -14.05 21.12 -25.27
C VAL A 752 -14.97 22.25 -24.83
N ARG A 753 -15.54 22.12 -23.63
CA ARG A 753 -16.28 23.20 -22.97
C ARG A 753 -15.30 24.24 -22.42
N ILE A 754 -15.39 25.47 -22.90
CA ILE A 754 -14.56 26.60 -22.48
C ILE A 754 -15.49 27.74 -22.07
N ASN A 755 -15.46 28.09 -20.78
CA ASN A 755 -16.41 29.02 -20.16
C ASN A 755 -17.85 28.54 -20.44
N ASN A 756 -18.70 29.38 -21.00
CA ASN A 756 -20.07 29.07 -21.36
C ASN A 756 -20.23 28.64 -22.84
N SER A 757 -19.17 28.18 -23.51
CA SER A 757 -19.26 27.76 -24.92
C SER A 757 -18.53 26.45 -25.19
N THR A 758 -19.08 25.61 -26.07
CA THR A 758 -18.42 24.39 -26.53
C THR A 758 -17.72 24.64 -27.86
N ARG A 759 -16.39 24.46 -27.91
CA ARG A 759 -15.56 24.77 -29.08
C ARG A 759 -14.87 23.52 -29.61
N GLU A 760 -14.71 23.45 -30.93
CA GLU A 760 -13.84 22.46 -31.56
C GLU A 760 -12.40 22.95 -31.50
N LEU A 761 -11.49 22.12 -31.00
CA LEU A 761 -10.06 22.39 -31.08
C LEU A 761 -9.48 21.68 -32.30
N LEU A 762 -8.48 22.29 -32.94
CA LEU A 762 -7.89 21.77 -34.17
C LEU A 762 -6.35 21.73 -34.11
N GLY A 763 -5.74 20.76 -34.80
CA GLY A 763 -4.29 20.69 -34.99
C GLY A 763 -3.50 20.68 -33.68
N GLN A 764 -2.59 21.64 -33.52
CA GLN A 764 -1.71 21.75 -32.36
C GLN A 764 -2.47 22.02 -31.05
N GLU A 765 -3.62 22.71 -31.11
CA GLU A 765 -4.41 23.03 -29.90
C GLU A 765 -4.91 21.77 -29.20
N ILE A 766 -5.24 20.72 -29.95
CA ILE A 766 -5.64 19.42 -29.40
C ILE A 766 -4.48 18.82 -28.60
N LEU A 767 -3.26 18.81 -29.17
CA LEU A 767 -2.09 18.21 -28.55
C LEU A 767 -1.71 18.93 -27.25
N ASP A 768 -1.70 20.26 -27.28
CA ASP A 768 -1.37 21.09 -26.12
C ASP A 768 -2.41 20.91 -24.99
N TYR A 769 -3.69 20.85 -25.35
CA TYR A 769 -4.76 20.61 -24.38
C TYR A 769 -4.67 19.20 -23.79
N GLN A 770 -4.46 18.18 -24.63
CA GLN A 770 -4.34 16.79 -24.19
C GLN A 770 -3.17 16.60 -23.22
N GLN A 771 -2.02 17.21 -23.49
CA GLN A 771 -0.86 17.13 -22.60
C GLN A 771 -1.14 17.74 -21.21
N ARG A 772 -1.94 18.81 -21.14
CA ARG A 772 -2.31 19.43 -19.86
C ARG A 772 -3.39 18.64 -19.12
N ARG A 773 -4.39 18.14 -19.83
CA ARG A 773 -5.58 17.49 -19.25
C ARG A 773 -5.36 16.01 -18.91
N TRP A 774 -4.58 15.32 -19.72
CA TRP A 774 -4.21 13.92 -19.55
C TRP A 774 -2.70 13.75 -19.78
N PRO A 775 -1.87 14.26 -18.85
CA PRO A 775 -0.42 14.09 -18.92
C PRO A 775 -0.10 12.59 -18.88
N SER A 776 0.64 12.14 -19.90
CA SER A 776 1.02 10.74 -20.14
C SER A 776 2.18 10.28 -19.30
#